data_AF-A0A2R5G0B6-F1
#
_entry.id   AF-A0A2R5G0B6-F1
#
_cell.length_a   1.000
_cell.length_b   1.000
_cell.length_c   1.000
_cell.angle_alpha   90.00
_cell.angle_beta   90.00
_cell.angle_gamma   90.00
#
_symmetry.space_group_name_H-M   'P 1'
#
loop_
_entity.id
_entity.type
_entity.pdbx_description
1 polymer ?
#
loop_
_entity_poly.entity_id
_entity_poly.type
_entity_poly.pdbx_seq_one_letter_code
_entity_poly.pdbx_strand_id
1 'polypeptide(L)'
;MIYTDQVMTLVLFDELSTLGALVRGVTSATSVMLVIFYLYQWHYGRSTLYSIYVQVVTALVYGLAAVGKGDWMFARVAFGDEIRQVALGRYIVWMVTCPVMLFGFFGLISMLGPNVEPVKVNFMVMKDLLVMAFGVTATFQENQTVQYIFLACAITTVLVFMTDVYYLERVRQEYFAQGDLLVWLHGITALLFISWGIFPLMYFLGPPVLNIMSHEGDVIGHAIGDLIGKNLFGFGMWYMRYNKLLPYIQSQGNAVCVYTGYELDPESHMVRYSTHMVVPTPEHDEEEGESEKEKSRVWNAEQRVKILIIEPAVSFQRLFMYMLKDVNVDAEMALDLNHAKSILRRGRVDDFETILVNLTTHFDRPNALKEFKKIVSEEPFQVPVLGYTFDDNCLAMLEKEDKRNELTHGIVHHVLDEVFLGDLVRHWAQTSYLWRETSRAREVESEIRRSASSLHLIRSSAGKTLRDMPEFPSSTSGSGAASSSVKPMDDAEFNAALVARQQALLMQTPSFYQPPQMYMQPPQPQMQQQMQPQMQQQPQPQMVAMPASPQMQQPQGGLQVQVQQPTLPRKNSISVPNSPVGSLSRQNSFSQGSPVASLSRQNSFSQGSPKAAGLSRQNSFVQGAQPITSLEGAGDSTCSNDGCSKRSEMICGGCHQATYCNRDCQLAHWRNGHKQACKK
;
A
#
# COMPACT_ATOMS: atom_id res chain seq x y z
N MET A 1 -46.47 -39.75 -33.44
CA MET A 1 -45.76 -38.47 -33.32
C MET A 1 -45.90 -37.85 -31.93
N ILE A 2 -47.09 -37.66 -31.36
CA ILE A 2 -47.21 -37.06 -30.00
C ILE A 2 -46.54 -37.92 -28.89
N TYR A 3 -46.60 -39.25 -28.99
CA TYR A 3 -45.95 -40.15 -28.02
C TYR A 3 -44.41 -40.21 -28.14
N THR A 4 -43.87 -40.02 -29.35
CA THR A 4 -42.42 -40.01 -29.57
C THR A 4 -41.77 -38.74 -29.01
N ASP A 5 -42.46 -37.61 -29.08
CA ASP A 5 -41.95 -36.33 -28.54
C ASP A 5 -41.90 -36.34 -27.01
N GLN A 6 -42.89 -36.95 -26.34
CA GLN A 6 -42.89 -37.05 -24.87
C GLN A 6 -41.78 -37.95 -24.32
N VAL A 7 -41.54 -39.11 -24.95
CA VAL A 7 -40.48 -40.03 -24.52
C VAL A 7 -39.09 -39.41 -24.75
N MET A 8 -38.89 -38.76 -25.90
CA MET A 8 -37.62 -38.09 -26.20
C MET A 8 -37.34 -36.93 -25.22
N THR A 9 -38.38 -36.19 -24.82
CA THR A 9 -38.25 -35.10 -23.83
C THR A 9 -37.86 -35.63 -22.44
N LEU A 10 -38.43 -36.77 -22.02
CA LEU A 10 -38.10 -37.37 -20.70
C LEU A 10 -36.67 -37.90 -20.65
N VAL A 11 -36.20 -38.56 -21.71
CA VAL A 11 -34.82 -39.08 -21.79
C VAL A 11 -33.82 -37.92 -21.78
N LEU A 12 -34.05 -36.88 -22.59
CA LEU A 12 -33.18 -35.71 -22.63
C LEU A 12 -33.13 -34.98 -21.27
N PHE A 13 -34.24 -34.94 -20.53
CA PHE A 13 -34.29 -34.31 -19.22
C PHE A 13 -33.47 -35.07 -18.17
N ASP A 14 -33.56 -36.41 -18.15
CA ASP A 14 -32.80 -37.24 -17.23
C ASP A 14 -31.29 -37.15 -17.50
N GLU A 15 -30.89 -37.16 -18.78
CA GLU A 15 -29.50 -36.95 -19.20
C GLU A 15 -28.97 -35.55 -18.83
N LEU A 16 -29.76 -34.49 -19.06
CA LEU A 16 -29.39 -33.12 -18.69
C LEU A 16 -29.25 -32.94 -17.18
N SER A 17 -30.14 -33.55 -16.39
CA SER A 17 -30.06 -33.49 -14.92
C SER A 17 -28.81 -34.21 -14.41
N THR A 18 -28.44 -35.33 -15.03
CA THR A 18 -27.23 -36.09 -14.73
C THR A 18 -25.98 -35.29 -15.10
N LEU A 19 -25.98 -34.63 -16.27
CA LEU A 19 -24.89 -33.74 -16.69
C LEU A 19 -24.76 -32.53 -15.74
N GLY A 20 -25.88 -31.94 -15.32
CA GLY A 20 -25.91 -30.87 -14.33
C GLY A 20 -25.26 -31.29 -13.02
N ALA A 21 -25.64 -32.46 -12.48
CA ALA A 21 -25.03 -33.01 -11.28
C ALA A 21 -23.52 -33.28 -11.46
N LEU A 22 -23.12 -33.83 -12.62
CA LEU A 22 -21.73 -34.09 -12.95
C LEU A 22 -20.89 -32.81 -12.97
N VAL A 23 -21.34 -31.77 -13.68
CA VAL A 23 -20.59 -30.50 -13.79
C VAL A 23 -20.46 -29.84 -12.41
N ARG A 24 -21.53 -29.82 -11.60
CA ARG A 24 -21.47 -29.31 -10.22
C ARG A 24 -20.49 -30.11 -9.37
N GLY A 25 -20.48 -31.44 -9.50
CA GLY A 25 -19.51 -32.32 -8.84
C GLY A 25 -18.07 -32.04 -9.23
N VAL A 26 -17.81 -31.84 -10.53
CA VAL A 26 -16.48 -31.48 -11.06
C VAL A 26 -16.03 -30.12 -10.52
N THR A 27 -16.90 -29.12 -10.52
CA THR A 27 -16.60 -27.79 -9.95
C THR A 27 -16.27 -27.90 -8.46
N SER A 28 -17.07 -28.62 -7.68
CA SER A 28 -16.81 -28.85 -6.26
C SER A 28 -15.48 -29.57 -6.03
N ALA A 29 -15.21 -30.66 -6.75
CA ALA A 29 -13.99 -31.45 -6.60
C ALA A 29 -12.75 -30.63 -6.95
N THR A 30 -12.80 -29.86 -8.04
CA THR A 30 -11.71 -28.96 -8.46
C THR A 30 -11.42 -27.91 -7.39
N SER A 31 -12.47 -27.29 -6.82
CA SER A 31 -12.30 -26.32 -5.74
C SER A 31 -11.71 -26.94 -4.48
N VAL A 32 -12.10 -28.16 -4.09
CA VAL A 32 -11.49 -28.88 -2.96
C VAL A 32 -10.00 -29.12 -3.21
N MET A 33 -9.63 -29.58 -4.40
CA MET A 33 -8.21 -29.79 -4.75
C MET A 33 -7.42 -28.48 -4.72
N LEU A 34 -8.02 -27.37 -5.19
CA LEU A 34 -7.39 -26.05 -5.09
C LEU A 34 -7.31 -25.54 -3.64
N VAL A 35 -8.27 -25.83 -2.77
CA VAL A 35 -8.15 -25.51 -1.33
C VAL A 35 -6.96 -26.24 -0.72
N ILE A 36 -6.83 -27.54 -0.95
CA ILE A 36 -5.69 -28.34 -0.45
C ILE A 36 -4.37 -27.76 -0.98
N PHE A 37 -4.33 -27.48 -2.28
CA PHE A 37 -3.17 -26.86 -2.92
C PHE A 37 -2.83 -25.49 -2.31
N TYR A 38 -3.81 -24.60 -2.13
CA TYR A 38 -3.57 -23.26 -1.59
C TYR A 38 -3.23 -23.26 -0.12
N LEU A 39 -3.76 -24.19 0.68
CA LEU A 39 -3.34 -24.39 2.07
C LEU A 39 -1.89 -24.88 2.15
N TYR A 40 -1.52 -25.81 1.27
CA TYR A 40 -0.12 -26.23 1.14
C TYR A 40 0.77 -25.03 0.76
N GLN A 41 0.40 -24.24 -0.26
CA GLN A 41 1.17 -23.06 -0.66
C GLN A 41 1.18 -21.97 0.42
N TRP A 42 0.10 -21.79 1.19
CA TRP A 42 0.01 -20.86 2.31
C TRP A 42 1.03 -21.19 3.39
N HIS A 43 1.23 -22.47 3.69
CA HIS A 43 2.27 -22.94 4.61
C HIS A 43 3.69 -22.58 4.14
N TYR A 44 3.90 -22.22 2.87
CA TYR A 44 5.18 -21.74 2.33
C TYR A 44 5.20 -20.23 2.06
N GLY A 45 4.20 -19.45 2.51
CA GLY A 45 4.07 -18.03 2.19
C GLY A 45 3.82 -17.76 0.68
N ARG A 46 3.32 -18.75 -0.05
CA ARG A 46 3.08 -18.70 -1.51
C ARG A 46 1.60 -18.71 -1.87
N SER A 47 0.73 -18.25 -0.98
CA SER A 47 -0.71 -18.15 -1.25
C SER A 47 -1.32 -16.98 -0.50
N THR A 48 -2.51 -16.55 -0.92
CA THR A 48 -3.28 -15.52 -0.20
C THR A 48 -4.56 -16.10 0.37
N LEU A 49 -5.08 -15.47 1.43
CA LEU A 49 -6.35 -15.86 2.04
C LEU A 49 -7.52 -15.69 1.05
N TYR A 50 -7.42 -14.73 0.12
CA TYR A 50 -8.41 -14.51 -0.93
C TYR A 50 -8.62 -15.75 -1.80
N SER A 51 -7.52 -16.38 -2.24
CA SER A 51 -7.57 -17.60 -3.07
C SER A 51 -8.20 -18.75 -2.30
N ILE A 52 -7.83 -18.94 -1.03
CA ILE A 52 -8.40 -19.99 -0.17
C ILE A 52 -9.90 -19.76 0.03
N TYR A 53 -10.29 -18.54 0.42
CA TYR A 53 -11.67 -18.18 0.71
C TYR A 53 -12.60 -18.45 -0.48
N VAL A 54 -12.22 -17.99 -1.68
CA VAL A 54 -13.05 -18.18 -2.88
C VAL A 54 -13.23 -19.66 -3.20
N GLN A 55 -12.20 -20.48 -3.07
CA GLN A 55 -12.32 -21.92 -3.33
C GLN A 55 -13.10 -22.66 -2.24
N VAL A 56 -12.98 -22.26 -0.98
CA VAL A 56 -13.81 -22.83 0.10
C VAL A 56 -15.29 -22.56 -0.16
N VAL A 57 -15.66 -21.31 -0.46
CA VAL A 57 -17.06 -20.95 -0.76
C VAL A 57 -17.56 -21.72 -1.99
N THR A 58 -16.74 -21.81 -3.04
CA THR A 58 -17.11 -22.52 -4.28
C THR A 58 -17.29 -24.03 -4.03
N ALA A 59 -16.37 -24.66 -3.28
CA ALA A 59 -16.46 -26.06 -2.91
C ALA A 59 -17.73 -26.35 -2.09
N LEU A 60 -18.06 -25.50 -1.11
CA LEU A 60 -19.24 -25.69 -0.27
C LEU A 60 -20.54 -25.55 -1.08
N VAL A 61 -20.66 -24.50 -1.88
CA VAL A 61 -21.85 -24.22 -2.69
C VAL A 61 -22.10 -25.36 -3.68
N TYR A 62 -21.09 -25.74 -4.46
CA TYR A 62 -21.26 -26.78 -5.46
C TYR A 62 -21.33 -28.19 -4.86
N GLY A 63 -20.66 -28.44 -3.74
CA GLY A 63 -20.78 -29.70 -3.01
C GLY A 63 -22.20 -29.91 -2.48
N LEU A 64 -22.79 -28.89 -1.84
CA LEU A 64 -24.18 -28.91 -1.39
C LEU A 64 -25.17 -29.01 -2.56
N ALA A 65 -24.87 -28.39 -3.71
CA ALA A 65 -25.71 -28.47 -4.90
C ALA A 65 -25.54 -29.77 -5.70
N ALA A 66 -24.46 -30.53 -5.48
CA ALA A 66 -24.26 -31.85 -6.08
C ALA A 66 -24.92 -32.96 -5.24
N VAL A 67 -24.91 -32.83 -3.90
CA VAL A 67 -25.51 -33.81 -2.98
C VAL A 67 -27.00 -33.55 -2.75
N GLY A 68 -27.39 -32.28 -2.64
CA GLY A 68 -28.80 -31.88 -2.52
C GLY A 68 -29.43 -31.62 -3.89
N LYS A 69 -30.77 -31.53 -3.94
CA LYS A 69 -31.52 -31.16 -5.16
C LYS A 69 -31.24 -29.75 -5.70
N GLY A 70 -30.29 -29.00 -5.12
CA GLY A 70 -29.96 -27.63 -5.53
C GLY A 70 -31.07 -26.60 -5.28
N ASP A 71 -32.26 -27.03 -4.85
CA ASP A 71 -33.45 -26.19 -4.63
C ASP A 71 -33.18 -24.97 -3.74
N TRP A 72 -32.23 -25.07 -2.80
CA TRP A 72 -31.88 -23.97 -1.90
C TRP A 72 -31.21 -22.78 -2.60
N MET A 73 -30.66 -22.97 -3.81
CA MET A 73 -30.14 -21.86 -4.62
C MET A 73 -31.25 -21.05 -5.28
N PHE A 74 -32.48 -21.56 -5.30
CA PHE A 74 -33.63 -20.96 -5.96
C PHE A 74 -34.67 -20.48 -4.95
N ALA A 75 -34.94 -19.18 -4.96
CA ALA A 75 -36.08 -18.60 -4.29
C ALA A 75 -37.31 -18.73 -5.20
N ARG A 76 -38.42 -19.25 -4.66
CA ARG A 76 -39.72 -19.23 -5.32
C ARG A 76 -40.40 -17.90 -5.01
N VAL A 77 -40.62 -17.09 -6.03
CA VAL A 77 -41.17 -15.75 -5.91
C VAL A 77 -42.48 -15.71 -6.69
N ALA A 78 -43.55 -15.28 -6.02
CA ALA A 78 -44.86 -15.11 -6.63
C ALA A 78 -44.91 -13.74 -7.33
N PHE A 79 -45.29 -13.77 -8.61
CA PHE A 79 -45.51 -12.60 -9.45
C PHE A 79 -46.94 -12.66 -9.99
N GLY A 80 -47.88 -12.03 -9.28
CA GLY A 80 -49.30 -12.28 -9.46
C GLY A 80 -49.65 -13.76 -9.25
N ASP A 81 -50.22 -14.40 -10.27
CA ASP A 81 -50.59 -15.83 -10.25
C ASP A 81 -49.46 -16.77 -10.71
N GLU A 82 -48.33 -16.23 -11.20
CA GLU A 82 -47.19 -17.02 -11.65
C GLU A 82 -46.16 -17.19 -10.53
N ILE A 83 -45.66 -18.42 -10.33
CA ILE A 83 -44.51 -18.69 -9.45
C ILE A 83 -43.26 -18.80 -10.32
N ARG A 84 -42.33 -17.86 -10.16
CA ARG A 84 -41.02 -17.91 -10.84
C ARG A 84 -39.94 -18.39 -9.88
N GLN A 85 -38.98 -19.13 -10.40
CA GLN A 85 -37.79 -19.55 -9.66
C GLN A 85 -36.64 -18.59 -9.97
N VAL A 86 -36.17 -17.89 -8.94
CA VAL A 86 -35.07 -16.92 -9.03
C VAL A 86 -33.85 -17.53 -8.37
N ALA A 87 -32.71 -17.59 -9.06
CA ALA A 87 -31.46 -18.16 -8.56
C ALA A 87 -30.76 -17.27 -7.50
N LEU A 88 -31.48 -16.84 -6.46
CA LEU A 88 -31.01 -15.87 -5.46
C LEU A 88 -29.73 -16.33 -4.76
N GLY A 89 -29.59 -17.63 -4.48
CA GLY A 89 -28.38 -18.18 -3.86
C GLY A 89 -27.12 -17.91 -4.70
N ARG A 90 -27.24 -17.92 -6.03
CA ARG A 90 -26.14 -17.62 -6.95
C ARG A 90 -25.66 -16.18 -6.79
N TYR A 91 -26.58 -15.22 -6.73
CA TYR A 91 -26.24 -13.81 -6.52
C TYR A 91 -25.55 -13.56 -5.18
N ILE A 92 -26.02 -14.23 -4.11
CA ILE A 92 -25.38 -14.15 -2.79
C ILE A 92 -23.92 -14.65 -2.88
N VAL A 93 -23.71 -15.79 -3.54
CA VAL A 93 -22.36 -16.36 -3.72
C VAL A 93 -21.47 -15.42 -4.53
N TRP A 94 -21.99 -14.78 -5.57
CA TRP A 94 -21.23 -13.78 -6.33
C TRP A 94 -20.89 -12.54 -5.49
N MET A 95 -21.83 -12.02 -4.71
CA MET A 95 -21.59 -10.86 -3.85
C MET A 95 -20.49 -11.11 -2.81
N VAL A 96 -20.30 -12.35 -2.37
CA VAL A 96 -19.22 -12.70 -1.43
C VAL A 96 -17.92 -13.09 -2.11
N THR A 97 -17.93 -13.60 -3.34
CA THR A 97 -16.72 -14.10 -4.02
C THR A 97 -16.11 -13.12 -5.01
N CYS A 98 -16.92 -12.41 -5.80
CA CYS A 98 -16.44 -11.50 -6.84
C CYS A 98 -15.60 -10.33 -6.27
N PRO A 99 -16.04 -9.62 -5.21
CA PRO A 99 -15.21 -8.59 -4.57
C PRO A 99 -13.84 -9.11 -4.10
N VAL A 100 -13.82 -10.32 -3.52
CA VAL A 100 -12.59 -10.94 -3.00
C VAL A 100 -11.63 -11.28 -4.15
N MET A 101 -12.15 -11.78 -5.28
CA MET A 101 -11.34 -12.02 -6.47
C MET A 101 -10.77 -10.71 -7.04
N LEU A 102 -11.56 -9.63 -7.04
CA LEU A 102 -11.10 -8.31 -7.48
C LEU A 102 -9.99 -7.76 -6.57
N PHE A 103 -10.09 -7.92 -5.25
CA PHE A 103 -9.00 -7.55 -4.35
C PHE A 103 -7.72 -8.35 -4.65
N GLY A 104 -7.83 -9.65 -4.93
CA GLY A 104 -6.69 -10.47 -5.36
C GLY A 104 -6.06 -9.98 -6.67
N PHE A 105 -6.89 -9.67 -7.66
CA PHE A 105 -6.47 -9.15 -8.97
C PHE A 105 -5.81 -7.78 -8.88
N PHE A 106 -6.40 -6.83 -8.16
CA PHE A 106 -5.81 -5.49 -7.99
C PHE A 106 -4.57 -5.50 -7.09
N GLY A 107 -4.48 -6.45 -6.15
CA GLY A 107 -3.24 -6.71 -5.41
C GLY A 107 -2.12 -7.14 -6.34
N LEU A 108 -2.39 -8.07 -7.27
CA LEU A 108 -1.44 -8.48 -8.30
C LEU A 108 -1.04 -7.31 -9.23
N ILE A 109 -2.00 -6.50 -9.67
CA ILE A 109 -1.72 -5.30 -10.49
C ILE A 109 -0.89 -4.27 -9.72
N SER A 110 -1.10 -4.11 -8.42
CA SER A 110 -0.34 -3.15 -7.61
C SER A 110 1.11 -3.57 -7.44
N MET A 111 1.42 -4.87 -7.48
CA MET A 111 2.81 -5.36 -7.51
C MET A 111 3.52 -5.05 -8.83
N LEU A 112 2.77 -4.65 -9.87
CA LEU A 112 3.27 -4.34 -11.21
C LEU A 112 3.51 -2.83 -11.43
N GLY A 113 3.59 -2.01 -10.39
CA GLY A 113 3.94 -0.59 -10.56
C GLY A 113 3.54 0.26 -9.36
N PRO A 114 3.37 1.59 -9.54
CA PRO A 114 2.88 2.45 -8.46
C PRO A 114 1.58 1.90 -7.87
N ASN A 115 1.41 1.91 -6.54
CA ASN A 115 0.21 1.35 -5.91
C ASN A 115 -1.08 1.89 -6.56
N VAL A 116 -2.02 1.00 -6.88
CA VAL A 116 -3.36 1.45 -7.29
C VAL A 116 -3.97 2.18 -6.09
N GLU A 117 -4.39 3.43 -6.28
CA GLU A 117 -5.07 4.18 -5.23
C GLU A 117 -6.22 3.35 -4.65
N PRO A 118 -6.29 3.16 -3.32
CA PRO A 118 -7.33 2.34 -2.69
C PRO A 118 -8.75 2.78 -3.08
N VAL A 119 -8.93 4.09 -3.32
CA VAL A 119 -10.19 4.66 -3.80
C VAL A 119 -10.62 4.07 -5.15
N LYS A 120 -9.69 3.90 -6.10
CA LYS A 120 -9.97 3.29 -7.41
C LYS A 120 -10.39 1.83 -7.25
N VAL A 121 -9.68 1.06 -6.42
CA VAL A 121 -10.04 -0.35 -6.12
C VAL A 121 -11.44 -0.44 -5.52
N ASN A 122 -11.76 0.40 -4.53
CA ASN A 122 -13.08 0.44 -3.90
C ASN A 122 -14.18 0.79 -4.91
N PHE A 123 -13.93 1.70 -5.85
CA PHE A 123 -14.88 2.00 -6.92
C PHE A 123 -15.10 0.83 -7.87
N MET A 124 -14.07 0.04 -8.19
CA MET A 124 -14.22 -1.17 -9.02
C MET A 124 -15.05 -2.24 -8.31
N VAL A 125 -14.79 -2.46 -7.03
CA VAL A 125 -15.58 -3.39 -6.21
C VAL A 125 -17.03 -2.92 -6.10
N MET A 126 -17.26 -1.61 -5.93
CA MET A 126 -18.63 -1.06 -5.92
C MET A 126 -19.35 -1.26 -7.26
N LYS A 127 -18.66 -1.08 -8.39
CA LYS A 127 -19.24 -1.33 -9.73
C LYS A 127 -19.66 -2.79 -9.89
N ASP A 128 -18.81 -3.74 -9.46
CA ASP A 128 -19.14 -5.17 -9.47
C ASP A 128 -20.40 -5.49 -8.63
N LEU A 129 -20.48 -4.93 -7.41
CA LEU A 129 -21.68 -5.05 -6.57
C LEU A 129 -22.92 -4.44 -7.22
N LEU A 130 -22.79 -3.30 -7.90
CA LEU A 130 -23.90 -2.65 -8.63
C LEU A 130 -24.37 -3.49 -9.82
N VAL A 131 -23.46 -4.12 -10.57
CA VAL A 131 -23.83 -5.04 -11.66
C VAL A 131 -24.73 -6.16 -11.14
N MET A 132 -24.33 -6.81 -10.04
CA MET A 132 -25.11 -7.87 -9.42
C MET A 132 -26.43 -7.36 -8.86
N ALA A 133 -26.43 -6.19 -8.19
CA ALA A 133 -27.63 -5.57 -7.64
C ALA A 133 -28.65 -5.23 -8.74
N PHE A 134 -28.21 -4.66 -9.86
CA PHE A 134 -29.08 -4.37 -11.00
C PHE A 134 -29.57 -5.65 -11.68
N GLY A 135 -28.72 -6.66 -11.86
CA GLY A 135 -29.10 -7.94 -12.44
C GLY A 135 -30.16 -8.69 -11.61
N VAL A 136 -29.96 -8.78 -10.30
CA VAL A 136 -30.95 -9.42 -9.42
C VAL A 136 -32.25 -8.60 -9.39
N THR A 137 -32.15 -7.27 -9.30
CA THR A 137 -33.33 -6.39 -9.31
C THR A 137 -34.13 -6.52 -10.60
N ALA A 138 -33.46 -6.61 -11.76
CA ALA A 138 -34.09 -6.86 -13.05
C ALA A 138 -34.88 -8.19 -13.05
N THR A 139 -34.31 -9.24 -12.46
CA THR A 139 -34.98 -10.55 -12.35
C THR A 139 -36.27 -10.49 -11.53
N PHE A 140 -36.31 -9.60 -10.53
CA PHE A 140 -37.48 -9.39 -9.67
C PHE A 140 -38.56 -8.48 -10.26
N GLN A 141 -38.42 -7.96 -11.49
CA GLN A 141 -39.42 -7.07 -12.08
C GLN A 141 -40.50 -7.83 -12.86
N GLU A 142 -41.77 -7.56 -12.54
CA GLU A 142 -42.91 -8.00 -13.36
C GLU A 142 -43.06 -7.17 -14.64
N ASN A 143 -42.81 -5.87 -14.52
CA ASN A 143 -42.91 -4.94 -15.64
C ASN A 143 -41.67 -5.07 -16.53
N GLN A 144 -41.88 -5.57 -17.75
CA GLN A 144 -40.82 -5.81 -18.73
C GLN A 144 -40.03 -4.54 -19.09
N THR A 145 -40.66 -3.37 -19.10
CA THR A 145 -39.97 -2.10 -19.31
C THR A 145 -39.00 -1.80 -18.17
N VAL A 146 -39.43 -1.97 -16.92
CA VAL A 146 -38.57 -1.74 -15.74
C VAL A 146 -37.45 -2.77 -15.67
N GLN A 147 -37.75 -4.04 -16.01
CA GLN A 147 -36.74 -5.09 -16.17
C GLN A 147 -35.64 -4.68 -17.15
N TYR A 148 -36.00 -4.20 -18.34
CA TYR A 148 -35.03 -3.77 -19.35
C TYR A 148 -34.23 -2.53 -18.93
N ILE A 149 -34.82 -1.63 -18.15
CA ILE A 149 -34.08 -0.48 -17.58
C ILE A 149 -32.98 -0.97 -16.64
N PHE A 150 -33.29 -1.85 -15.69
CA PHE A 150 -32.28 -2.38 -14.77
C PHE A 150 -31.23 -3.23 -15.51
N LEU A 151 -31.64 -3.99 -16.52
CA LEU A 151 -30.72 -4.73 -17.37
C LEU A 151 -29.76 -3.80 -18.14
N ALA A 152 -30.28 -2.70 -18.70
CA ALA A 152 -29.44 -1.68 -19.35
C ALA A 152 -28.44 -1.07 -18.35
N CYS A 153 -28.88 -0.72 -17.13
CA CYS A 153 -27.99 -0.23 -16.08
C CYS A 153 -26.89 -1.24 -15.73
N ALA A 154 -27.22 -2.53 -15.61
CA ALA A 154 -26.24 -3.58 -15.35
C ALA A 154 -25.19 -3.66 -16.47
N ILE A 155 -25.62 -3.68 -17.73
CA ILE A 155 -24.73 -3.74 -18.91
C ILE A 155 -23.84 -2.51 -18.99
N THR A 156 -24.41 -1.32 -18.83
CA THR A 156 -23.61 -0.08 -18.81
C THR A 156 -22.55 -0.14 -17.72
N THR A 157 -22.90 -0.62 -16.52
CA THR A 157 -21.95 -0.73 -15.41
C THR A 157 -20.84 -1.76 -15.72
N VAL A 158 -21.17 -2.90 -16.35
CA VAL A 158 -20.17 -3.88 -16.83
C VAL A 158 -19.24 -3.25 -17.87
N LEU A 159 -19.76 -2.53 -18.86
CA LEU A 159 -18.94 -1.92 -19.91
C LEU A 159 -18.00 -0.86 -19.34
N VAL A 160 -18.45 -0.06 -18.37
CA VAL A 160 -17.61 0.90 -17.66
C VAL A 160 -16.52 0.17 -16.86
N PHE A 161 -16.90 -0.85 -16.09
CA PHE A 161 -15.96 -1.68 -15.33
C PHE A 161 -14.88 -2.30 -16.22
N MET A 162 -15.26 -2.94 -17.33
CA MET A 162 -14.30 -3.55 -18.26
C MET A 162 -13.38 -2.51 -18.91
N THR A 163 -13.93 -1.34 -19.25
CA THR A 163 -13.16 -0.21 -19.78
C THR A 163 -12.10 0.24 -18.79
N ASP A 164 -12.45 0.36 -17.51
CA ASP A 164 -11.51 0.80 -16.50
C ASP A 164 -10.42 -0.24 -16.20
N VAL A 165 -10.77 -1.54 -16.20
CA VAL A 165 -9.79 -2.62 -16.06
C VAL A 165 -8.82 -2.62 -17.24
N TYR A 166 -9.33 -2.45 -18.47
CA TYR A 166 -8.50 -2.33 -19.67
C TYR A 166 -7.59 -1.09 -19.62
N TYR A 167 -8.13 0.06 -19.21
CA TYR A 167 -7.33 1.28 -19.04
C TYR A 167 -6.24 1.10 -17.99
N LEU A 168 -6.58 0.47 -16.85
CA LEU A 168 -5.61 0.17 -15.81
C LEU A 168 -4.50 -0.76 -16.33
N GLU A 169 -4.85 -1.83 -17.06
CA GLU A 169 -3.86 -2.69 -17.70
C GLU A 169 -2.94 -1.87 -18.62
N ARG A 170 -3.51 -1.02 -19.48
CA ARG A 170 -2.74 -0.17 -20.40
C ARG A 170 -1.74 0.74 -19.69
N VAL A 171 -2.18 1.42 -18.63
CA VAL A 171 -1.29 2.25 -17.81
C VAL A 171 -0.16 1.40 -17.21
N ARG A 172 -0.43 0.14 -16.83
CA ARG A 172 0.63 -0.77 -16.34
C ARG A 172 1.60 -1.21 -17.43
N GLN A 173 1.13 -1.38 -18.67
CA GLN A 173 2.01 -1.73 -19.78
C GLN A 173 3.11 -0.69 -19.99
N GLU A 174 2.86 0.59 -19.68
CA GLU A 174 3.85 1.66 -19.82
C GLU A 174 5.02 1.54 -18.82
N TYR A 175 4.84 0.88 -17.68
CA TYR A 175 5.89 0.69 -16.67
C TYR A 175 6.84 -0.47 -16.99
N PHE A 176 6.46 -1.39 -17.89
CA PHE A 176 7.32 -2.52 -18.27
C PHE A 176 7.78 -2.39 -19.70
N ALA A 177 9.09 -2.24 -19.87
CA ALA A 177 9.68 -1.90 -21.16
C ALA A 177 9.57 -2.99 -22.23
N GLN A 178 9.36 -4.28 -21.88
CA GLN A 178 8.97 -5.41 -22.76
C GLN A 178 9.20 -6.75 -22.03
N GLY A 179 8.46 -7.80 -22.39
CA GLY A 179 8.78 -9.19 -21.99
C GLY A 179 7.57 -10.12 -21.75
N ASP A 180 7.86 -11.36 -21.38
CA ASP A 180 6.88 -12.42 -21.11
C ASP A 180 5.83 -12.03 -20.05
N LEU A 181 6.22 -11.20 -19.07
CA LEU A 181 5.33 -10.78 -17.99
C LEU A 181 4.10 -10.01 -18.48
N LEU A 182 4.25 -9.19 -19.53
CA LEU A 182 3.14 -8.47 -20.16
C LEU A 182 2.15 -9.42 -20.84
N VAL A 183 2.66 -10.49 -21.47
CA VAL A 183 1.82 -11.53 -22.09
C VAL A 183 1.01 -12.24 -21.01
N TRP A 184 1.60 -12.53 -19.85
CA TRP A 184 0.89 -13.12 -18.72
C TRP A 184 -0.16 -12.16 -18.12
N LEU A 185 0.18 -10.88 -17.94
CA LEU A 185 -0.77 -9.87 -17.47
C LEU A 185 -1.98 -9.78 -18.41
N HIS A 186 -1.71 -9.64 -19.72
CA HIS A 186 -2.77 -9.59 -20.73
C HIS A 186 -3.60 -10.87 -20.75
N GLY A 187 -2.94 -12.03 -20.63
CA GLY A 187 -3.61 -13.34 -20.56
C GLY A 187 -4.55 -13.45 -19.37
N ILE A 188 -4.16 -12.96 -18.19
CA ILE A 188 -5.02 -12.95 -17.00
C ILE A 188 -6.18 -11.96 -17.14
N THR A 189 -5.95 -10.76 -17.70
CA THR A 189 -7.03 -9.82 -17.98
C THR A 189 -8.02 -10.36 -19.02
N ALA A 190 -7.52 -10.99 -20.09
CA ALA A 190 -8.36 -11.64 -21.09
C ALA A 190 -9.17 -12.79 -20.47
N LEU A 191 -8.55 -13.59 -19.60
CA LEU A 191 -9.25 -14.65 -18.87
C LEU A 191 -10.35 -14.10 -17.97
N LEU A 192 -10.12 -12.97 -17.28
CA LEU A 192 -11.16 -12.26 -16.51
C LEU A 192 -12.33 -11.90 -17.43
N PHE A 193 -12.08 -11.23 -18.56
CA PHE A 193 -13.13 -10.77 -19.47
C PHE A 193 -13.93 -11.91 -20.10
N ILE A 194 -13.24 -12.96 -20.55
CA ILE A 194 -13.89 -14.12 -21.15
C ILE A 194 -14.73 -14.87 -20.11
N SER A 195 -14.15 -15.15 -18.95
CA SER A 195 -14.85 -15.91 -17.91
C SER A 195 -16.04 -15.16 -17.32
N TRP A 196 -15.89 -13.85 -17.09
CA TRP A 196 -16.97 -13.03 -16.54
C TRP A 196 -18.02 -12.66 -17.59
N GLY A 197 -17.64 -12.59 -18.86
CA GLY A 197 -18.56 -12.36 -19.98
C GLY A 197 -19.58 -13.50 -20.19
N ILE A 198 -19.28 -14.71 -19.71
CA ILE A 198 -20.21 -15.85 -19.76
C ILE A 198 -21.47 -15.56 -18.92
N PHE A 199 -21.36 -14.92 -17.76
CA PHE A 199 -22.51 -14.70 -16.86
C PHE A 199 -23.62 -13.82 -17.46
N PRO A 200 -23.34 -12.62 -18.00
CA PRO A 200 -24.38 -11.84 -18.67
C PRO A 200 -24.91 -12.57 -19.91
N LEU A 201 -24.07 -13.30 -20.65
CA LEU A 201 -24.54 -14.11 -21.78
C LEU A 201 -25.55 -15.19 -21.34
N MET A 202 -25.24 -15.95 -20.29
CA MET A 202 -26.15 -16.94 -19.74
C MET A 202 -27.42 -16.30 -19.17
N TYR A 203 -27.30 -15.15 -18.50
CA TYR A 203 -28.45 -14.39 -18.00
C TYR A 203 -29.42 -13.98 -19.13
N PHE A 204 -28.86 -13.53 -20.27
CA PHE A 204 -29.64 -13.18 -21.45
C PHE A 204 -30.31 -14.39 -22.11
N LEU A 205 -29.58 -15.48 -22.28
CA LEU A 205 -30.11 -16.70 -22.91
C LEU A 205 -31.08 -17.45 -22.00
N GLY A 206 -30.91 -17.32 -20.68
CA GLY A 206 -31.65 -18.04 -19.67
C GLY A 206 -33.09 -17.58 -19.48
N PRO A 207 -33.82 -18.22 -18.56
CA PRO A 207 -35.22 -17.94 -18.26
C PRO A 207 -35.57 -16.47 -17.95
N PRO A 208 -34.69 -15.66 -17.31
CA PRO A 208 -35.05 -14.29 -16.96
C PRO A 208 -35.34 -13.37 -18.17
N VAL A 209 -34.67 -13.55 -19.32
CA VAL A 209 -34.74 -12.60 -20.44
C VAL A 209 -35.31 -13.24 -21.72
N LEU A 210 -34.55 -14.10 -22.40
CA LEU A 210 -34.97 -14.68 -23.67
C LEU A 210 -35.60 -16.06 -23.53
N ASN A 211 -35.36 -16.76 -22.41
CA ASN A 211 -35.86 -18.11 -22.15
C ASN A 211 -35.55 -19.10 -23.29
N ILE A 212 -34.40 -18.93 -23.96
CA ILE A 212 -33.90 -19.83 -25.01
C ILE A 212 -33.26 -21.05 -24.37
N MET A 213 -32.59 -20.86 -23.23
CA MET A 213 -31.91 -21.89 -22.48
C MET A 213 -32.80 -22.41 -21.35
N SER A 214 -32.89 -23.73 -21.22
CA SER A 214 -33.62 -24.38 -20.14
C SER A 214 -32.99 -24.06 -18.77
N HIS A 215 -33.75 -24.29 -17.69
CA HIS A 215 -33.25 -24.09 -16.34
C HIS A 215 -31.99 -24.94 -16.03
N GLU A 216 -31.97 -26.20 -16.44
CA GLU A 216 -30.79 -27.06 -16.31
C GLU A 216 -29.62 -26.55 -17.16
N GLY A 217 -29.89 -26.07 -18.37
CA GLY A 217 -28.88 -25.43 -19.21
C GLY A 217 -28.25 -24.20 -18.54
N ASP A 218 -29.08 -23.35 -17.91
CA ASP A 218 -28.62 -22.19 -17.14
C ASP A 218 -27.72 -22.62 -15.98
N VAL A 219 -28.11 -23.66 -15.24
CA VAL A 219 -27.32 -24.21 -14.13
C VAL A 219 -25.97 -24.76 -14.61
N ILE A 220 -25.96 -25.53 -15.70
CA ILE A 220 -24.74 -26.07 -16.30
C ILE A 220 -23.82 -24.93 -16.77
N GLY A 221 -24.36 -23.97 -17.52
CA GLY A 221 -23.61 -22.83 -18.05
C GLY A 221 -22.96 -22.00 -16.96
N HIS A 222 -23.68 -21.73 -15.86
CA HIS A 222 -23.15 -21.03 -14.71
C HIS A 222 -22.11 -21.82 -13.92
N ALA A 223 -22.27 -23.14 -13.80
CA ALA A 223 -21.28 -24.00 -13.17
C ALA A 223 -19.95 -24.05 -13.96
N ILE A 224 -20.03 -24.05 -15.29
CA ILE A 224 -18.86 -23.90 -16.17
C ILE A 224 -18.24 -22.51 -16.03
N GLY A 225 -19.08 -21.46 -16.02
CA GLY A 225 -18.63 -20.08 -15.81
C GLY A 225 -17.85 -19.93 -14.50
N ASP A 226 -18.32 -20.55 -13.41
CA ASP A 226 -17.62 -20.55 -12.12
C ASP A 226 -16.36 -21.41 -12.10
N LEU A 227 -16.34 -22.54 -12.84
CA LEU A 227 -15.11 -23.33 -13.01
C LEU A 227 -14.01 -22.48 -13.67
N ILE A 228 -14.34 -21.74 -14.72
CA ILE A 228 -13.37 -20.89 -15.42
C ILE A 228 -13.05 -19.63 -14.59
N GLY A 229 -14.08 -18.90 -14.15
CA GLY A 229 -13.96 -17.58 -13.53
C GLY A 229 -13.49 -17.60 -12.08
N LYS A 230 -13.61 -18.72 -11.37
CA LYS A 230 -13.12 -18.88 -9.99
C LYS A 230 -11.93 -19.82 -9.91
N ASN A 231 -12.02 -21.04 -10.47
CA ASN A 231 -10.97 -22.04 -10.31
C ASN A 231 -9.78 -21.74 -11.25
N LEU A 232 -10.01 -21.69 -12.56
CA LEU A 232 -8.93 -21.43 -13.53
C LEU A 232 -8.35 -20.03 -13.37
N PHE A 233 -9.20 -19.00 -13.23
CA PHE A 233 -8.76 -17.63 -13.00
C PHE A 233 -7.99 -17.48 -11.68
N GLY A 234 -8.49 -18.04 -10.58
CA GLY A 234 -7.80 -18.03 -9.29
C GLY A 234 -6.43 -18.71 -9.35
N PHE A 235 -6.33 -19.85 -10.03
CA PHE A 235 -5.06 -20.53 -10.26
C PHE A 235 -4.12 -19.71 -11.16
N GLY A 236 -4.65 -19.10 -12.22
CA GLY A 236 -3.90 -18.20 -13.10
C GLY A 236 -3.29 -17.02 -12.35
N MET A 237 -4.07 -16.36 -11.48
CA MET A 237 -3.56 -15.27 -10.63
C MET A 237 -2.44 -15.73 -9.71
N TRP A 238 -2.61 -16.89 -9.05
CA TRP A 238 -1.58 -17.49 -8.21
C TRP A 238 -0.31 -17.78 -9.02
N TYR A 239 -0.46 -18.42 -10.19
CA TYR A 239 0.66 -18.79 -11.05
C TYR A 239 1.44 -17.57 -11.53
N MET A 240 0.72 -16.54 -12.00
CA MET A 240 1.31 -15.28 -12.42
C MET A 240 2.08 -14.62 -11.27
N ARG A 241 1.49 -14.52 -10.07
CA ARG A 241 2.15 -13.91 -8.91
C ARG A 241 3.44 -14.63 -8.53
N TYR A 242 3.36 -15.95 -8.29
CA TYR A 242 4.45 -16.67 -7.63
C TYR A 242 5.43 -17.39 -8.56
N ASN A 243 5.09 -17.58 -9.84
CA ASN A 243 5.98 -18.24 -10.80
C ASN A 243 6.48 -17.32 -11.92
N LYS A 244 5.84 -16.16 -12.13
CA LYS A 244 6.26 -15.19 -13.14
C LYS A 244 6.73 -13.89 -12.51
N LEU A 245 5.89 -13.26 -11.70
CA LEU A 245 6.16 -11.93 -11.16
C LEU A 245 7.25 -11.95 -10.07
N LEU A 246 7.11 -12.79 -9.04
CA LEU A 246 8.06 -12.80 -7.94
C LEU A 246 9.50 -13.17 -8.38
N PRO A 247 9.72 -14.20 -9.22
CA PRO A 247 11.07 -14.47 -9.76
C PRO A 247 11.61 -13.31 -10.60
N TYR A 248 10.75 -12.65 -11.40
CA TYR A 248 11.14 -11.47 -12.18
C TYR A 248 11.63 -10.34 -11.25
N ILE A 249 10.85 -9.98 -10.23
CA ILE A 249 11.23 -8.98 -9.22
C ILE A 249 12.57 -9.33 -8.56
N GLN A 250 12.74 -10.59 -8.13
CA GLN A 250 13.98 -11.06 -7.51
C GLN A 250 15.19 -10.95 -8.45
N SER A 251 15.03 -11.30 -9.73
CA SER A 251 16.10 -11.19 -10.73
C SER A 251 16.54 -9.77 -11.06
N GLN A 252 15.67 -8.77 -10.85
CA GLN A 252 16.00 -7.36 -11.09
C GLN A 252 16.86 -6.75 -9.97
N GLY A 253 17.21 -7.51 -8.92
CA GLY A 253 18.27 -7.21 -7.96
C GLY A 253 18.07 -5.97 -7.07
N ASN A 254 17.02 -5.17 -7.26
CA ASN A 254 16.79 -3.89 -6.57
C ASN A 254 15.30 -3.57 -6.28
N ALA A 255 14.38 -4.52 -6.48
CA ALA A 255 12.96 -4.26 -6.25
C ALA A 255 12.53 -4.79 -4.87
N VAL A 256 12.34 -3.85 -3.93
CA VAL A 256 11.75 -4.08 -2.60
C VAL A 256 10.45 -4.88 -2.78
N CYS A 257 10.40 -6.06 -2.19
CA CYS A 257 9.24 -6.93 -2.25
C CYS A 257 8.12 -6.31 -1.40
N VAL A 258 7.12 -5.70 -2.04
CA VAL A 258 5.92 -5.19 -1.36
C VAL A 258 5.11 -6.39 -0.86
N TYR A 259 5.29 -6.75 0.40
CA TYR A 259 4.47 -7.75 1.08
C TYR A 259 3.06 -7.17 1.33
N THR A 260 2.04 -7.97 1.02
CA THR A 260 0.65 -7.62 1.28
C THR A 260 0.34 -7.88 2.75
N GLY A 261 -0.05 -6.85 3.51
CA GLY A 261 -0.17 -6.84 4.99
C GLY A 261 -1.26 -7.71 5.64
N TYR A 262 -1.35 -9.00 5.29
CA TYR A 262 -2.24 -9.97 5.92
C TYR A 262 -1.57 -11.31 6.28
N GLU A 263 -0.24 -11.42 6.25
CA GLU A 263 0.46 -12.64 6.68
C GLU A 263 0.77 -12.59 8.18
N LEU A 264 0.18 -13.53 8.93
CA LEU A 264 0.42 -13.79 10.33
C LEU A 264 1.67 -14.67 10.49
N ASP A 265 2.51 -14.26 11.44
CA ASP A 265 3.59 -15.03 12.09
C ASP A 265 4.91 -15.24 11.29
N PRO A 266 5.96 -14.44 11.56
CA PRO A 266 7.29 -14.61 10.99
C PRO A 266 8.07 -15.83 11.50
N GLU A 267 7.61 -16.52 12.57
CA GLU A 267 8.42 -17.58 13.19
C GLU A 267 8.57 -18.84 12.32
N SER A 268 7.72 -19.06 11.30
CA SER A 268 7.77 -20.29 10.50
C SER A 268 8.71 -20.27 9.28
N HIS A 269 9.37 -19.16 8.97
CA HIS A 269 10.08 -19.01 7.68
C HIS A 269 11.53 -18.50 7.72
N MET A 270 12.23 -18.61 8.85
CA MET A 270 13.71 -18.57 8.82
C MET A 270 14.29 -19.83 8.15
N VAL A 271 14.15 -19.94 6.83
CA VAL A 271 15.07 -20.69 5.99
C VAL A 271 16.38 -19.92 6.01
N ARG A 272 17.35 -20.45 6.77
CA ARG A 272 18.72 -19.96 6.90
C ARG A 272 19.38 -19.78 5.53
N TYR A 273 19.32 -18.59 4.96
CA TYR A 273 20.36 -18.12 4.05
C TYR A 273 21.40 -17.38 4.88
N SER A 274 22.30 -18.16 5.47
CA SER A 274 23.50 -17.62 6.11
C SER A 274 24.45 -17.16 5.01
N THR A 275 24.43 -15.87 4.70
CA THR A 275 25.52 -15.21 3.98
C THR A 275 26.63 -14.96 5.00
N HIS A 276 27.38 -16.01 5.35
CA HIS A 276 28.64 -15.83 6.06
C HIS A 276 29.61 -15.10 5.13
N MET A 277 29.74 -13.77 5.30
CA MET A 277 31.00 -13.10 4.97
C MET A 277 32.02 -13.54 6.02
N VAL A 278 32.75 -14.60 5.72
CA VAL A 278 33.93 -15.03 6.46
C VAL A 278 35.01 -13.98 6.21
N VAL A 279 35.19 -13.06 7.15
CA VAL A 279 36.44 -12.33 7.29
C VAL A 279 37.45 -13.33 7.89
N PRO A 280 38.58 -13.64 7.23
CA PRO A 280 39.57 -14.54 7.78
C PRO A 280 40.22 -13.86 9.00
N THR A 281 39.91 -14.36 10.19
CA THR A 281 40.68 -14.06 11.40
C THR A 281 41.99 -14.83 11.36
N PRO A 282 43.15 -14.18 11.52
CA PRO A 282 44.42 -14.88 11.63
C PRO A 282 44.44 -15.71 12.91
N GLU A 283 44.80 -16.98 12.78
CA GLU A 283 45.09 -17.91 13.88
C GLU A 283 46.22 -17.33 14.72
N HIS A 284 45.91 -16.88 15.94
CA HIS A 284 46.91 -16.60 16.96
C HIS A 284 46.47 -17.27 18.26
N ASP A 285 47.44 -18.00 18.83
CA ASP A 285 47.28 -18.96 19.92
C ASP A 285 46.63 -18.39 21.18
N GLU A 286 45.77 -19.23 21.75
CA GLU A 286 44.99 -19.05 22.96
C GLU A 286 45.90 -18.98 24.19
N GLU A 287 46.00 -17.81 24.83
CA GLU A 287 46.21 -17.67 26.28
C GLU A 287 46.18 -16.17 26.65
N GLU A 288 45.01 -15.58 26.90
CA GLU A 288 44.87 -14.44 27.84
C GLU A 288 43.41 -14.06 28.14
N GLY A 289 43.03 -14.26 29.41
CA GLY A 289 42.24 -13.31 30.20
C GLY A 289 40.73 -13.13 29.91
N GLU A 290 39.91 -13.43 30.91
CA GLU A 290 38.46 -13.15 30.99
C GLU A 290 38.02 -11.68 30.75
N SER A 291 38.92 -10.75 30.43
CA SER A 291 38.60 -9.35 30.11
C SER A 291 38.15 -9.10 28.66
N GLU A 292 38.26 -10.07 27.76
CA GLU A 292 37.74 -9.95 26.38
C GLU A 292 36.26 -10.31 26.22
N LYS A 293 35.66 -10.99 27.20
CA LYS A 293 34.21 -11.29 27.21
C LYS A 293 33.34 -10.03 27.33
N GLU A 294 33.91 -8.90 27.74
CA GLU A 294 33.21 -7.61 27.81
C GLU A 294 33.43 -6.74 26.56
N LYS A 295 34.46 -7.02 25.76
CA LYS A 295 34.84 -6.19 24.58
C LYS A 295 34.24 -6.66 23.27
N SER A 296 33.76 -7.89 23.20
CA SER A 296 32.91 -8.34 22.09
C SER A 296 31.47 -8.51 22.57
N ARG A 297 30.80 -7.37 22.86
CA ARG A 297 29.36 -7.29 22.60
C ARG A 297 29.15 -7.41 21.09
N VAL A 298 29.34 -8.61 20.57
CA VAL A 298 28.78 -9.02 19.29
C VAL A 298 27.31 -8.67 19.40
N TRP A 299 26.85 -7.81 18.50
CA TRP A 299 25.47 -7.34 18.48
C TRP A 299 24.57 -8.57 18.34
N ASN A 300 24.09 -9.08 19.48
CA ASN A 300 23.22 -10.25 19.49
C ASN A 300 21.98 -9.85 18.70
N ALA A 301 21.64 -10.63 17.68
CA ALA A 301 20.45 -10.41 16.85
C ALA A 301 19.14 -10.33 17.68
N GLU A 302 19.19 -10.75 18.94
CA GLU A 302 18.09 -10.68 19.92
C GLU A 302 17.96 -9.33 20.65
N GLN A 303 18.96 -8.44 20.59
CA GLN A 303 18.89 -7.18 21.32
C GLN A 303 17.87 -6.24 20.65
N ARG A 304 16.78 -5.96 21.36
CA ARG A 304 15.75 -5.02 20.93
C ARG A 304 16.32 -3.61 20.82
N VAL A 305 16.17 -3.02 19.64
CA VAL A 305 16.49 -1.60 19.42
C VAL A 305 15.35 -0.79 19.99
N LYS A 306 15.66 0.15 20.89
CA LYS A 306 14.64 1.03 21.47
C LYS A 306 14.75 2.43 20.88
N ILE A 307 13.62 2.98 20.43
CA ILE A 307 13.54 4.29 19.77
C ILE A 307 12.53 5.21 20.44
N LEU A 308 12.71 6.51 20.28
CA LEU A 308 11.76 7.53 20.72
C LEU A 308 11.10 8.19 19.50
N ILE A 309 9.77 8.20 19.43
CA ILE A 309 9.04 8.79 18.31
C ILE A 309 8.26 10.01 18.78
N ILE A 310 8.48 11.15 18.13
CA ILE A 310 7.79 12.42 18.40
C ILE A 310 6.68 12.59 17.36
N GLU A 311 5.47 12.18 17.74
CA GLU A 311 4.28 12.15 16.89
C GLU A 311 3.06 12.64 17.68
N PRO A 312 2.50 13.83 17.39
CA PRO A 312 1.33 14.31 18.13
C PRO A 312 0.03 13.57 17.78
N ALA A 313 -0.08 12.94 16.60
CA ALA A 313 -1.29 12.26 16.19
C ALA A 313 -1.37 10.83 16.76
N VAL A 314 -2.31 10.61 17.68
CA VAL A 314 -2.52 9.32 18.36
C VAL A 314 -2.77 8.17 17.36
N SER A 315 -3.40 8.45 16.21
CA SER A 315 -3.61 7.45 15.15
C SER A 315 -2.29 6.94 14.58
N PHE A 316 -1.32 7.84 14.35
CA PHE A 316 0.00 7.45 13.83
C PHE A 316 0.86 6.81 14.91
N GLN A 317 0.76 7.23 16.17
CA GLN A 317 1.42 6.52 17.27
C GLN A 317 1.01 5.03 17.32
N ARG A 318 -0.30 4.74 17.21
CA ARG A 318 -0.79 3.36 17.18
C ARG A 318 -0.27 2.57 15.99
N LEU A 319 -0.19 3.22 14.83
CA LEU A 319 0.36 2.62 13.61
C LEU A 319 1.85 2.27 13.78
N PHE A 320 2.67 3.19 14.30
CA PHE A 320 4.07 2.92 14.58
C PHE A 320 4.26 1.80 15.59
N MET A 321 3.47 1.78 16.68
CA MET A 321 3.54 0.68 17.65
C MET A 321 3.21 -0.68 17.03
N TYR A 322 2.29 -0.73 16.07
CA TYR A 322 1.94 -1.94 15.35
C TYR A 322 3.10 -2.38 14.44
N MET A 323 3.56 -1.48 13.57
CA MET A 323 4.65 -1.76 12.62
C MET A 323 5.96 -2.15 13.31
N LEU A 324 6.38 -1.40 14.32
CA LEU A 324 7.70 -1.61 14.94
C LEU A 324 7.77 -2.86 15.81
N LYS A 325 6.61 -3.35 16.28
CA LYS A 325 6.52 -4.62 17.01
C LYS A 325 6.98 -5.80 16.14
N ASP A 326 6.63 -5.79 14.86
CA ASP A 326 6.88 -6.88 13.93
C ASP A 326 8.35 -6.92 13.47
N VAL A 327 9.08 -5.78 13.52
CA VAL A 327 10.54 -5.69 13.30
C VAL A 327 11.40 -5.73 14.58
N ASN A 328 10.83 -6.10 15.73
CA ASN A 328 11.53 -6.20 17.02
C ASN A 328 12.18 -4.87 17.47
N VAL A 329 11.49 -3.75 17.22
CA VAL A 329 11.88 -2.40 17.65
C VAL A 329 10.92 -1.91 18.72
N ASP A 330 11.42 -1.63 19.92
CA ASP A 330 10.62 -1.09 21.02
C ASP A 330 10.50 0.43 20.87
N ALA A 331 9.28 0.94 20.67
CA ALA A 331 9.04 2.37 20.49
C ALA A 331 8.41 3.01 21.74
N GLU A 332 8.97 4.13 22.18
CA GLU A 332 8.37 5.03 23.16
C GLU A 332 7.85 6.29 22.47
N MET A 333 6.67 6.77 22.86
CA MET A 333 5.98 7.86 22.15
C MET A 333 6.04 9.17 22.95
N ALA A 334 6.44 10.25 22.28
CA ALA A 334 6.34 11.62 22.75
C ALA A 334 5.33 12.40 21.92
N LEU A 335 4.55 13.26 22.58
CA LEU A 335 3.53 14.10 21.92
C LEU A 335 4.14 15.35 21.27
N ASP A 336 5.22 15.84 21.85
CA ASP A 336 5.94 17.02 21.38
C ASP A 336 7.41 16.98 21.87
N LEU A 337 8.20 17.96 21.44
CA LEU A 337 9.62 18.10 21.80
C LEU A 337 9.85 18.25 23.31
N ASN A 338 8.91 18.84 24.07
CA ASN A 338 9.06 19.01 25.52
C ASN A 338 8.78 17.71 26.27
N HIS A 339 7.77 16.95 25.80
CA HIS A 339 7.50 15.61 26.29
C HIS A 339 8.69 14.69 26.01
N ALA A 340 9.28 14.76 24.81
CA ALA A 340 10.51 14.04 24.47
C ALA A 340 11.68 14.42 25.40
N LYS A 341 11.92 15.72 25.64
CA LYS A 341 12.92 16.18 26.62
C LYS A 341 12.63 15.62 28.03
N SER A 342 11.37 15.54 28.44
CA SER A 342 11.00 14.97 29.73
C SER A 342 11.23 13.46 29.79
N ILE A 343 10.97 12.71 28.71
CA ILE A 343 11.23 11.27 28.62
C ILE A 343 12.74 11.03 28.71
N LEU A 344 13.53 11.76 27.92
CA LEU A 344 14.99 11.67 27.93
C LEU A 344 15.60 12.02 29.30
N ARG A 345 14.99 12.93 30.06
CA ARG A 345 15.43 13.26 31.44
C ARG A 345 15.00 12.24 32.49
N ARG A 346 13.92 11.48 32.25
CA ARG A 346 13.36 10.49 33.20
C ARG A 346 13.93 9.09 32.98
N GLY A 347 14.18 8.71 31.73
CA GLY A 347 14.77 7.44 31.35
C GLY A 347 16.28 7.42 31.52
N ARG A 348 16.89 6.23 31.46
CA ARG A 348 18.32 6.16 31.20
C ARG A 348 18.52 6.58 29.76
N VAL A 349 19.23 7.68 29.56
CA VAL A 349 19.53 8.28 28.27
C VAL A 349 20.10 7.26 27.26
N ASP A 350 20.84 6.29 27.78
CA ASP A 350 21.45 5.21 27.01
C ASP A 350 20.44 4.22 26.43
N ASP A 351 19.19 4.24 26.90
CA ASP A 351 18.14 3.30 26.46
C ASP A 351 17.64 3.60 25.04
N PHE A 352 17.89 4.78 24.46
CA PHE A 352 17.42 5.11 23.11
C PHE A 352 18.56 5.14 22.09
N GLU A 353 18.34 4.49 20.96
CA GLU A 353 19.32 4.35 19.88
C GLU A 353 19.08 5.33 18.72
N THR A 354 17.84 5.77 18.53
CA THR A 354 17.49 6.82 17.56
C THR A 354 16.18 7.51 17.94
N ILE A 355 15.98 8.73 17.44
CA ILE A 355 14.77 9.53 17.63
C ILE A 355 14.13 9.81 16.28
N LEU A 356 12.84 9.48 16.11
CA LEU A 356 12.05 9.85 14.93
C LEU A 356 11.21 11.09 15.24
N VAL A 357 11.17 12.06 14.32
CA VAL A 357 10.40 13.31 14.49
C VAL A 357 9.52 13.57 13.28
N ASN A 358 8.22 13.74 13.50
CA ASN A 358 7.30 14.18 12.46
C ASN A 358 7.62 15.65 12.09
N LEU A 359 8.17 15.83 10.89
CA LEU A 359 8.53 17.15 10.40
C LEU A 359 7.30 17.96 10.00
N THR A 360 6.20 17.35 9.57
CA THR A 360 4.96 18.07 9.23
C THR A 360 4.46 18.90 10.40
N THR A 361 4.57 18.37 11.63
CA THR A 361 4.02 19.00 12.84
C THR A 361 5.01 19.95 13.52
N HIS A 362 6.29 19.81 13.24
CA HIS A 362 7.37 20.56 13.88
C HIS A 362 8.06 21.56 12.94
N PHE A 363 7.70 21.60 11.66
CA PHE A 363 8.30 22.51 10.70
C PHE A 363 8.09 23.98 11.05
N ASP A 364 6.95 24.33 11.64
CA ASP A 364 6.64 25.70 12.08
C ASP A 364 7.51 26.18 13.25
N ARG A 365 8.31 25.28 13.86
CA ARG A 365 9.17 25.56 15.00
C ARG A 365 10.62 25.09 14.76
N PRO A 366 11.28 25.56 13.69
CA PRO A 366 12.60 25.05 13.31
C PRO A 366 13.65 25.31 14.39
N ASN A 367 13.58 26.44 15.09
CA ASN A 367 14.52 26.76 16.17
C ASN A 367 14.38 25.80 17.36
N ALA A 368 13.16 25.38 17.71
CA ALA A 368 12.94 24.42 18.78
C ALA A 368 13.49 23.03 18.40
N LEU A 369 13.34 22.64 17.13
CA LEU A 369 13.88 21.39 16.62
C LEU A 369 15.42 21.43 16.54
N LYS A 370 16.02 22.56 16.13
CA LYS A 370 17.49 22.77 16.18
C LYS A 370 18.04 22.68 17.60
N GLU A 371 17.38 23.34 18.55
CA GLU A 371 17.74 23.27 19.97
C GLU A 371 17.61 21.84 20.49
N PHE A 372 16.53 21.15 20.14
CA PHE A 372 16.32 19.75 20.51
C PHE A 372 17.41 18.84 19.93
N LYS A 373 17.69 18.94 18.62
CA LYS A 373 18.80 18.23 17.96
C LYS A 373 20.11 18.47 18.68
N LYS A 374 20.44 19.74 18.96
CA LYS A 374 21.66 20.10 19.69
C LYS A 374 21.75 19.41 21.05
N ILE A 375 20.66 19.43 21.83
CA ILE A 375 20.62 18.79 23.15
C ILE A 375 20.88 17.28 23.06
N VAL A 376 20.29 16.59 22.09
CA VAL A 376 20.42 15.12 21.97
C VAL A 376 21.68 14.68 21.21
N SER A 377 22.32 15.56 20.45
CA SER A 377 23.62 15.32 19.83
C SER A 377 24.79 15.53 20.78
N GLU A 378 24.62 16.35 21.81
CA GLU A 378 25.65 16.61 22.83
C GLU A 378 25.69 15.50 23.90
N GLU A 379 26.81 15.42 24.62
CA GLU A 379 26.93 14.53 25.78
C GLU A 379 25.88 14.90 26.85
N PRO A 380 25.25 13.91 27.51
CA PRO A 380 25.55 12.46 27.46
C PRO A 380 24.76 11.66 26.41
N PHE A 381 23.95 12.29 25.55
CA PHE A 381 22.93 11.58 24.75
C PHE A 381 23.49 10.90 23.50
N GLN A 382 24.08 11.69 22.61
CA GLN A 382 24.64 11.25 21.33
C GLN A 382 23.69 10.36 20.52
N VAL A 383 22.42 10.77 20.47
CA VAL A 383 21.36 10.05 19.78
C VAL A 383 21.03 10.76 18.46
N PRO A 384 21.04 10.04 17.32
CA PRO A 384 20.62 10.61 16.05
C PRO A 384 19.13 10.96 16.06
N VAL A 385 18.78 11.94 15.24
CA VAL A 385 17.42 12.49 15.10
C VAL A 385 17.07 12.39 13.63
N LEU A 386 16.07 11.59 13.29
CA LEU A 386 15.62 11.39 11.92
C LEU A 386 14.27 12.08 11.72
N GLY A 387 14.14 12.83 10.64
CA GLY A 387 12.88 13.45 10.26
C GLY A 387 12.04 12.53 9.38
N TYR A 388 10.73 12.55 9.54
CA TYR A 388 9.80 11.92 8.60
C TYR A 388 8.60 12.82 8.32
N THR A 389 7.88 12.58 7.22
CA THR A 389 6.61 13.25 6.90
C THR A 389 5.64 12.23 6.32
N PHE A 390 4.33 12.46 6.52
CA PHE A 390 3.29 11.77 5.75
C PHE A 390 2.72 12.63 4.62
N ASP A 391 3.12 13.91 4.56
CA ASP A 391 2.65 14.85 3.54
C ASP A 391 3.64 14.93 2.37
N ASP A 392 3.24 14.42 1.21
CA ASP A 392 3.99 14.49 -0.05
C ASP A 392 4.28 15.94 -0.47
N ASN A 393 3.43 16.89 -0.08
CA ASN A 393 3.67 18.31 -0.38
C ASN A 393 4.87 18.87 0.40
N CYS A 394 5.26 18.19 1.48
CA CYS A 394 6.44 18.52 2.25
C CYS A 394 7.72 17.91 1.66
N LEU A 395 7.65 17.09 0.58
CA LEU A 395 8.81 16.38 0.03
C LEU A 395 9.90 17.33 -0.48
N ALA A 396 9.56 18.37 -1.24
CA ALA A 396 10.52 19.37 -1.71
C ALA A 396 11.19 20.13 -0.54
N MET A 397 10.49 20.20 0.59
CA MET A 397 10.96 20.82 1.82
C MET A 397 11.91 19.89 2.58
N LEU A 398 11.59 18.60 2.62
CA LEU A 398 12.48 17.54 3.11
C LEU A 398 13.77 17.49 2.30
N GLU A 399 13.72 17.49 0.97
CA GLU A 399 14.92 17.48 0.13
C GLU A 399 15.84 18.68 0.40
N LYS A 400 15.24 19.85 0.70
CA LYS A 400 16.00 21.04 1.07
C LYS A 400 16.63 20.90 2.45
N GLU A 401 15.92 20.26 3.37
CA GLU A 401 16.41 19.99 4.72
C GLU A 401 17.51 18.93 4.73
N ASP A 402 17.35 17.85 3.96
CA ASP A 402 18.32 16.77 3.79
C ASP A 402 19.67 17.31 3.32
N LYS A 403 19.63 18.25 2.36
CA LYS A 403 20.83 18.95 1.86
C LYS A 403 21.50 19.83 2.91
N ARG A 404 20.78 20.30 3.92
CA ARG A 404 21.27 21.24 4.94
C ARG A 404 21.68 20.55 6.22
N ASN A 405 21.04 19.42 6.56
CA ASN A 405 21.24 18.69 7.81
C ASN A 405 21.17 19.64 9.03
N GLU A 406 20.28 20.62 8.99
CA GLU A 406 20.20 21.69 9.99
C GLU A 406 19.28 21.29 11.15
N LEU A 407 18.15 20.63 10.85
CA LEU A 407 17.06 20.27 11.75
C LEU A 407 17.16 18.83 12.23
N THR A 408 17.57 17.91 11.36
CA THR A 408 17.68 16.47 11.64
C THR A 408 18.99 15.93 11.08
N HIS A 409 19.41 14.73 11.48
CA HIS A 409 20.62 14.04 11.00
C HIS A 409 20.40 13.28 9.69
N GLY A 410 19.15 12.96 9.36
CA GLY A 410 18.73 12.29 8.14
C GLY A 410 17.20 12.25 8.02
N ILE A 411 16.69 11.84 6.86
CA ILE A 411 15.26 11.81 6.56
C ILE A 411 14.80 10.39 6.19
N VAL A 412 13.63 10.01 6.71
CA VAL A 412 12.95 8.74 6.41
C VAL A 412 11.91 8.99 5.32
N HIS A 413 12.18 8.53 4.10
CA HIS A 413 11.28 8.70 2.96
C HIS A 413 10.12 7.70 2.94
N HIS A 414 10.36 6.47 3.40
CA HIS A 414 9.39 5.37 3.36
C HIS A 414 9.00 4.95 4.77
N VAL A 415 8.44 5.88 5.54
CA VAL A 415 8.12 5.65 6.95
C VAL A 415 7.05 4.57 7.19
N LEU A 416 6.26 4.24 6.15
CA LEU A 416 5.25 3.18 6.17
C LEU A 416 5.76 1.81 5.70
N ASP A 417 7.01 1.72 5.26
CA ASP A 417 7.65 0.45 4.95
C ASP A 417 8.32 -0.07 6.22
N GLU A 418 7.72 -1.10 6.81
CA GLU A 418 8.13 -1.66 8.09
C GLU A 418 9.56 -2.23 8.06
N VAL A 419 9.89 -2.97 7.00
CA VAL A 419 11.20 -3.61 6.85
C VAL A 419 12.25 -2.53 6.65
N PHE A 420 12.00 -1.57 5.77
CA PHE A 420 12.89 -0.43 5.55
C PHE A 420 13.08 0.39 6.83
N LEU A 421 12.00 0.69 7.55
CA LEU A 421 12.07 1.43 8.80
C LEU A 421 12.87 0.67 9.86
N GLY A 422 12.66 -0.65 9.97
CA GLY A 422 13.43 -1.53 10.83
C GLY A 422 14.92 -1.50 10.51
N ASP A 423 15.31 -1.68 9.25
CA ASP A 423 16.71 -1.67 8.82
C ASP A 423 17.36 -0.30 9.01
N LEU A 424 16.64 0.77 8.69
CA LEU A 424 17.11 2.14 8.89
C LEU A 424 17.34 2.43 10.38
N VAL A 425 16.41 2.03 11.24
CA VAL A 425 16.53 2.18 12.69
C VAL A 425 17.76 1.42 13.22
N ARG A 426 17.99 0.18 12.77
CA ARG A 426 19.17 -0.61 13.15
C ARG A 426 20.48 0.03 12.68
N HIS A 427 20.50 0.58 11.46
CA HIS A 427 21.66 1.29 10.94
C HIS A 427 22.02 2.53 11.78
N TRP A 428 21.00 3.33 12.15
CA TRP A 428 21.22 4.50 12.99
C TRP A 428 21.54 4.15 14.44
N ALA A 429 21.05 3.00 14.95
CA ALA A 429 21.48 2.48 16.24
C ALA A 429 22.98 2.17 16.27
N GLN A 430 23.50 1.50 15.23
CA GLN A 430 24.95 1.29 15.09
C GLN A 430 25.73 2.61 15.05
N THR A 431 25.17 3.62 14.37
CA THR A 431 25.78 4.95 14.31
C THR A 431 25.80 5.64 15.68
N SER A 432 24.71 5.57 16.45
CA SER A 432 24.65 6.11 17.81
C SER A 432 25.66 5.42 18.73
N TYR A 433 25.78 4.10 18.64
CA TYR A 433 26.79 3.34 19.36
C TYR A 433 28.22 3.85 19.07
N LEU A 434 28.56 4.03 17.79
CA LEU A 434 29.87 4.56 17.39
C LEU A 434 30.12 5.98 17.88
N TRP A 435 29.09 6.84 17.92
CA TRP A 435 29.21 8.19 18.47
C TRP A 435 29.56 8.13 19.95
N ARG A 436 28.82 7.33 20.73
CA ARG A 436 29.05 7.12 22.17
C ARG A 436 30.46 6.61 22.43
N GLU A 437 30.91 5.63 21.67
CA GLU A 437 32.23 5.05 21.83
C GLU A 437 33.36 6.04 21.48
N THR A 438 33.19 6.80 20.40
CA THR A 438 34.13 7.87 20.03
C THR A 438 34.25 8.92 21.14
N SER A 439 33.15 9.21 21.82
CA SER A 439 33.13 10.25 22.85
C SER A 439 33.71 9.77 24.17
N ARG A 440 33.44 8.50 24.55
CA ARG A 440 34.16 7.84 25.66
C ARG A 440 35.67 7.83 25.39
N ALA A 441 36.10 7.52 24.18
CA ALA A 441 37.51 7.55 23.82
C ALA A 441 38.13 8.95 23.98
N ARG A 442 37.42 10.01 23.57
CA ARG A 442 37.84 11.40 23.79
C ARG A 442 37.90 11.78 25.27
N GLU A 443 36.95 11.31 26.07
CA GLU A 443 36.94 11.55 27.51
C GLU A 443 38.18 10.94 28.17
N VAL A 444 38.45 9.65 27.87
CA VAL A 444 39.65 8.94 28.33
C VAL A 444 40.93 9.64 27.89
N GLU A 445 41.00 10.07 26.62
CA GLU A 445 42.15 10.84 26.11
C GLU A 445 42.32 12.16 26.88
N SER A 446 41.22 12.87 27.16
CA SER A 446 41.25 14.12 27.90
C SER A 446 41.73 13.92 29.34
N GLU A 447 41.37 12.80 29.98
CA GLU A 447 41.78 12.45 31.34
C GLU A 447 43.25 12.04 31.39
N ILE A 448 43.73 11.30 30.38
CA ILE A 448 45.15 11.00 30.21
C ILE A 448 45.94 12.30 30.06
N ARG A 449 45.47 13.25 29.23
CA ARG A 449 46.14 14.55 29.04
C ARG A 449 46.16 15.38 30.34
N ARG A 450 45.07 15.39 31.12
CA ARG A 450 45.00 16.06 32.44
C ARG A 450 45.97 15.43 33.44
N SER A 451 46.02 14.10 33.47
CA SER A 451 46.94 13.34 34.33
C SER A 451 48.41 13.59 33.96
N ALA A 452 48.73 13.56 32.66
CA ALA A 452 50.08 13.85 32.15
C ALA A 452 50.52 15.30 32.46
N SER A 453 49.61 16.27 32.30
CA SER A 453 49.88 17.67 32.63
C SER A 453 50.14 17.86 34.14
N SER A 454 49.39 17.14 34.99
CA SER A 454 49.57 17.17 36.45
C SER A 454 50.91 16.58 36.88
N LEU A 455 51.35 15.48 36.25
CA LEU A 455 52.66 14.88 36.51
C LEU A 455 53.82 15.80 36.09
N HIS A 456 53.67 16.53 34.97
CA HIS A 456 54.66 17.54 34.56
C HIS A 456 54.80 18.67 35.58
N LEU A 457 53.68 19.16 36.15
CA LEU A 457 53.67 20.14 37.22
C LEU A 457 54.39 19.63 38.47
N ILE A 458 54.10 18.40 38.90
CA ILE A 458 54.77 17.77 40.05
C ILE A 458 56.28 17.66 39.80
N ARG A 459 56.70 17.18 38.61
CA ARG A 459 58.13 17.07 38.25
C ARG A 459 58.82 18.44 38.25
N SER A 460 58.16 19.49 37.75
CA SER A 460 58.71 20.86 37.75
C SER A 460 58.85 21.44 39.16
N SER A 461 57.96 21.10 40.08
CA SER A 461 58.03 21.52 41.49
C SER A 461 59.09 20.74 42.29
N ALA A 462 59.21 19.43 42.05
CA ALA A 462 60.23 18.59 42.68
C ALA A 462 61.65 18.97 42.23
N GLY A 463 61.85 19.30 40.96
CA GLY A 463 63.13 19.77 40.43
C GLY A 463 63.60 21.12 40.98
N LYS A 464 62.69 21.99 41.43
CA LYS A 464 63.03 23.23 42.14
C LYS A 464 63.44 22.98 43.59
N THR A 465 62.77 22.05 44.27
CA THR A 465 63.04 21.76 45.70
C THR A 465 64.37 21.03 45.92
N LEU A 466 64.88 20.32 44.90
CA LEU A 466 66.18 19.64 44.99
C LEU A 466 67.40 20.54 44.72
N ARG A 467 67.23 21.77 44.20
CA ARG A 467 68.34 22.72 44.03
C ARG A 467 68.56 23.64 45.23
N ASP A 468 67.58 23.74 46.13
CA ASP A 468 67.63 24.65 47.28
C ASP A 468 67.78 23.90 48.63
N MET A 469 68.12 22.61 48.62
CA MET A 469 68.45 21.89 49.86
C MET A 469 69.88 22.24 50.32
N PRO A 470 70.06 22.85 51.50
CA PRO A 470 71.39 23.12 52.04
C PRO A 470 72.13 21.81 52.34
N GLU A 471 73.42 21.76 51.98
CA GLU A 471 74.32 20.64 52.27
C GLU A 471 74.28 20.28 53.75
N PHE A 472 73.72 19.10 54.08
CA PHE A 472 73.75 18.58 55.43
C PHE A 472 75.08 17.85 55.71
N PRO A 473 75.68 18.06 56.88
CA PRO A 473 76.99 17.51 57.21
C PRO A 473 76.93 16.01 57.48
N SER A 474 77.96 15.32 56.98
CA SER A 474 78.24 13.91 57.19
C SER A 474 78.49 13.60 58.66
N SER A 475 77.69 12.70 59.23
CA SER A 475 78.08 11.99 60.45
C SER A 475 77.61 10.54 60.44
N THR A 476 78.49 9.73 61.00
CA THR A 476 78.63 8.28 60.94
C THR A 476 77.72 7.52 61.92
N SER A 477 77.51 6.25 61.54
CA SER A 477 77.32 5.05 62.39
C SER A 477 75.89 4.63 62.77
N GLY A 478 75.63 3.32 62.62
CA GLY A 478 74.75 2.59 63.54
C GLY A 478 73.58 1.80 62.94
N SER A 479 73.86 0.61 62.40
CA SER A 479 73.05 -0.63 62.47
C SER A 479 71.57 -0.65 62.06
N GLY A 480 71.30 -1.38 60.97
CA GLY A 480 70.49 -2.61 61.04
C GLY A 480 68.97 -2.49 60.91
N ALA A 481 68.46 -2.41 59.68
CA ALA A 481 67.20 -3.04 59.28
C ALA A 481 67.17 -3.20 57.75
N ALA A 482 66.78 -4.39 57.30
CA ALA A 482 66.71 -4.75 55.88
C ALA A 482 65.70 -3.87 55.13
N SER A 483 66.19 -2.89 54.37
CA SER A 483 65.38 -2.18 53.37
C SER A 483 65.62 -2.79 52.01
N SER A 484 64.57 -3.34 51.40
CA SER A 484 64.55 -3.73 49.99
C SER A 484 64.97 -2.54 49.13
N SER A 485 66.17 -2.63 48.56
CA SER A 485 66.74 -1.66 47.62
C SER A 485 65.88 -1.63 46.34
N VAL A 486 64.89 -0.75 46.31
CA VAL A 486 64.24 -0.33 45.07
C VAL A 486 65.30 0.46 44.29
N LYS A 487 65.86 -0.15 43.24
CA LYS A 487 66.73 0.57 42.31
C LYS A 487 65.94 1.79 41.80
N PRO A 488 66.49 3.01 41.85
CA PRO A 488 65.89 4.13 41.16
C PRO A 488 65.82 3.75 39.68
N MET A 489 64.60 3.67 39.17
CA MET A 489 64.32 3.42 37.76
C MET A 489 65.01 4.53 36.97
N ASP A 490 65.91 4.13 36.08
CA ASP A 490 66.64 5.05 35.20
C ASP A 490 65.61 5.90 34.42
N ASP A 491 65.88 7.20 34.27
CA ASP A 491 65.05 8.12 33.47
C ASP A 491 64.76 7.56 32.06
N ALA A 492 65.70 6.78 31.49
CA ALA A 492 65.51 6.08 30.22
C ALA A 492 64.43 4.98 30.32
N GLU A 493 64.42 4.22 31.40
CA GLU A 493 63.49 3.11 31.64
C GLU A 493 62.08 3.63 31.96
N PHE A 494 61.98 4.74 32.71
CA PHE A 494 60.71 5.42 32.96
C PHE A 494 60.13 6.04 31.68
N ASN A 495 60.95 6.70 30.87
CA ASN A 495 60.50 7.23 29.58
C ASN A 495 60.12 6.11 28.60
N ALA A 496 60.84 4.99 28.58
CA ALA A 496 60.50 3.83 27.77
C ALA A 496 59.16 3.21 28.21
N ALA A 497 58.92 3.08 29.52
CA ALA A 497 57.65 2.59 30.06
C ALA A 497 56.48 3.55 29.74
N LEU A 498 56.73 4.86 29.77
CA LEU A 498 55.73 5.88 29.43
C LEU A 498 55.39 5.87 27.92
N VAL A 499 56.41 5.75 27.06
CA VAL A 499 56.24 5.66 25.60
C VAL A 499 55.56 4.35 25.21
N ALA A 500 55.94 3.22 25.82
CA ALA A 500 55.28 1.93 25.61
C ALA A 500 53.81 1.97 26.03
N ARG A 501 53.49 2.64 27.15
CA ARG A 501 52.11 2.85 27.60
C ARG A 501 51.32 3.78 26.67
N GLN A 502 51.94 4.84 26.14
CA GLN A 502 51.32 5.70 25.13
C GLN A 502 51.08 4.97 23.79
N GLN A 503 52.03 4.15 23.33
CA GLN A 503 51.88 3.34 22.11
C GLN A 503 50.81 2.26 22.27
N ALA A 504 50.74 1.58 23.43
CA ALA A 504 49.69 0.60 23.72
C ALA A 504 48.29 1.24 23.72
N LEU A 505 48.17 2.49 24.16
CA LEU A 505 46.90 3.24 24.12
C LEU A 505 46.54 3.75 22.72
N LEU A 506 47.52 4.17 21.91
CA LEU A 506 47.29 4.61 20.52
C LEU A 506 46.96 3.45 19.57
N MET A 507 47.43 2.22 19.87
CA MET A 507 47.04 1.01 19.15
C MET A 507 45.58 0.58 19.45
N GLN A 508 44.95 1.12 20.51
CA GLN A 508 43.57 0.80 20.91
C GLN A 508 42.53 1.79 20.37
N THR A 509 42.93 2.87 19.70
CA THR A 509 41.99 3.82 19.07
C THR A 509 41.60 3.37 17.66
N PRO A 510 40.31 3.14 17.36
CA PRO A 510 39.87 2.81 16.01
C PRO A 510 40.22 3.95 15.03
N SER A 511 40.70 3.59 13.84
CA SER A 511 40.97 4.53 12.76
C SER A 511 39.70 5.31 12.39
N PHE A 512 39.85 6.63 12.21
CA PHE A 512 38.77 7.57 11.92
C PHE A 512 37.87 7.07 10.77
N TYR A 513 36.65 6.66 11.13
CA TYR A 513 35.60 6.34 10.17
C TYR A 513 34.95 7.63 9.68
N GLN A 514 35.10 7.96 8.39
CA GLN A 514 34.22 8.93 7.74
C GLN A 514 32.87 8.25 7.48
N PRO A 515 31.73 8.88 7.81
CA PRO A 515 30.43 8.33 7.41
C PRO A 515 30.40 8.16 5.88
N PRO A 516 29.83 7.06 5.35
CA PRO A 516 29.73 6.87 3.91
C PRO A 516 28.90 8.02 3.32
N GLN A 517 29.43 8.68 2.29
CA GLN A 517 28.58 9.51 1.43
C GLN A 517 27.56 8.59 0.76
N MET A 518 26.28 8.79 1.06
CA MET A 518 25.19 8.10 0.38
C MET A 518 25.34 8.28 -1.14
N TYR A 519 25.31 7.14 -1.85
CA TYR A 519 25.30 6.96 -3.30
C TYR A 519 25.16 8.25 -4.14
N MET A 520 26.29 8.77 -4.62
CA MET A 520 26.28 9.60 -5.83
C MET A 520 25.94 8.70 -7.02
N GLN A 521 24.96 9.13 -7.82
CA GLN A 521 24.63 8.51 -9.12
C GLN A 521 25.90 8.27 -9.95
N PRO A 522 26.04 7.10 -10.60
CA PRO A 522 27.16 6.89 -11.52
C PRO A 522 27.07 7.87 -12.69
N PRO A 523 28.21 8.36 -13.21
CA PRO A 523 28.23 9.24 -14.37
C PRO A 523 27.62 8.53 -15.57
N GLN A 524 26.72 9.22 -16.28
CA GLN A 524 26.15 8.72 -17.53
C GLN A 524 27.26 8.34 -18.52
N PRO A 525 27.23 7.13 -19.11
CA PRO A 525 28.20 6.77 -20.13
C PRO A 525 27.96 7.66 -21.37
N GLN A 526 29.01 8.38 -21.76
CA GLN A 526 29.07 9.08 -23.05
C GLN A 526 28.86 8.05 -24.16
N MET A 527 27.77 8.20 -24.91
CA MET A 527 27.51 7.43 -26.13
C MET A 527 28.64 7.67 -27.13
N GLN A 528 29.48 6.65 -27.32
CA GLN A 528 30.32 6.52 -28.51
C GLN A 528 29.41 6.35 -29.73
N GLN A 529 29.52 7.28 -30.68
CA GLN A 529 29.02 7.11 -32.05
C GLN A 529 29.73 5.91 -32.68
N GLN A 530 29.00 4.81 -32.84
CA GLN A 530 29.38 3.71 -33.72
C GLN A 530 28.33 3.50 -34.81
N MET A 531 28.85 3.14 -35.97
CA MET A 531 28.29 3.28 -37.31
C MET A 531 26.97 2.53 -37.52
N GLN A 532 26.01 3.19 -38.18
CA GLN A 532 24.84 2.54 -38.79
C GLN A 532 25.25 1.73 -40.03
N PRO A 533 24.77 0.49 -40.21
CA PRO A 533 24.76 -0.16 -41.51
C PRO A 533 23.61 0.38 -42.36
N GLN A 534 23.92 0.71 -43.62
CA GLN A 534 22.93 1.06 -44.66
C GLN A 534 21.93 -0.10 -44.84
N MET A 535 20.66 0.15 -44.51
CA MET A 535 19.54 -0.67 -44.97
C MET A 535 19.00 -0.12 -46.29
N GLN A 536 18.86 -1.03 -47.24
CA GLN A 536 18.33 -0.83 -48.59
C GLN A 536 16.96 -0.15 -48.60
N GLN A 537 16.85 0.86 -49.46
CA GLN A 537 15.59 1.51 -49.82
C GLN A 537 14.69 0.50 -50.56
N GLN A 538 13.53 0.18 -49.98
CA GLN A 538 12.39 -0.37 -50.72
C GLN A 538 11.64 0.78 -51.43
N PRO A 539 11.18 0.59 -52.68
CA PRO A 539 10.45 1.61 -53.41
C PRO A 539 9.02 1.82 -52.87
N GLN A 540 8.61 3.08 -52.83
CA GLN A 540 7.27 3.53 -52.46
C GLN A 540 6.19 2.97 -53.39
N PRO A 541 4.99 2.59 -52.87
CA PRO A 541 3.83 2.34 -53.71
C PRO A 541 3.29 3.67 -54.27
N GLN A 542 3.16 3.74 -55.59
CA GLN A 542 2.47 4.83 -56.29
C GLN A 542 0.98 4.86 -55.88
N MET A 543 0.51 6.03 -55.43
CA MET A 543 -0.91 6.29 -55.21
C MET A 543 -1.62 6.35 -56.56
N VAL A 544 -2.49 5.37 -56.82
CA VAL A 544 -3.45 5.40 -57.93
C VAL A 544 -4.64 6.25 -57.50
N ALA A 545 -4.88 7.33 -58.24
CA ALA A 545 -6.06 8.18 -58.08
C ALA A 545 -7.35 7.39 -58.35
N MET A 546 -8.30 7.43 -57.41
CA MET A 546 -9.65 6.90 -57.61
C MET A 546 -10.50 7.91 -58.39
N PRO A 547 -11.32 7.46 -59.36
CA PRO A 547 -12.26 8.32 -60.06
C PRO A 547 -13.53 8.57 -59.24
N ALA A 548 -14.14 9.73 -59.49
CA ALA A 548 -15.35 10.24 -58.87
C ALA A 548 -16.56 9.30 -59.03
N SER A 549 -17.37 9.21 -57.97
CA SER A 549 -18.63 8.47 -57.92
C SER A 549 -19.69 9.06 -58.86
N PRO A 550 -20.51 8.24 -59.56
CA PRO A 550 -21.63 8.74 -60.34
C PRO A 550 -22.83 9.11 -59.46
N GLN A 551 -23.45 10.24 -59.75
CA GLN A 551 -24.77 10.63 -59.25
C GLN A 551 -25.82 9.60 -59.64
N MET A 552 -26.53 9.05 -58.66
CA MET A 552 -27.67 8.16 -58.89
C MET A 552 -28.96 8.99 -58.95
N GLN A 553 -29.60 8.96 -60.11
CA GLN A 553 -30.91 9.56 -60.40
C GLN A 553 -32.03 8.87 -59.63
N GLN A 554 -32.98 9.67 -59.15
CA GLN A 554 -34.28 9.22 -58.62
C GLN A 554 -35.13 8.56 -59.71
N PRO A 555 -35.85 7.47 -59.39
CA PRO A 555 -37.07 7.12 -60.11
C PRO A 555 -38.29 7.52 -59.28
N GLN A 556 -39.13 8.35 -59.89
CA GLN A 556 -40.54 8.49 -59.53
C GLN A 556 -41.27 7.19 -59.91
N GLY A 557 -42.02 6.62 -58.98
CA GLY A 557 -42.86 5.46 -59.24
C GLY A 557 -43.83 5.22 -58.09
N GLY A 558 -45.06 5.73 -58.25
CA GLY A 558 -46.14 5.55 -57.30
C GLY A 558 -46.73 4.14 -57.35
N LEU A 559 -47.00 3.59 -56.17
CA LEU A 559 -47.93 2.47 -55.99
C LEU A 559 -48.66 2.70 -54.66
N GLN A 560 -49.95 3.00 -54.77
CA GLN A 560 -50.88 3.11 -53.65
C GLN A 560 -51.10 1.72 -53.05
N VAL A 561 -50.74 1.55 -51.78
CA VAL A 561 -51.18 0.42 -50.96
C VAL A 561 -52.18 0.95 -49.94
N GLN A 562 -53.42 0.52 -50.09
CA GLN A 562 -54.54 0.75 -49.19
C GLN A 562 -54.25 0.09 -47.84
N VAL A 563 -54.06 0.89 -46.79
CA VAL A 563 -54.05 0.40 -45.40
C VAL A 563 -55.47 0.48 -44.86
N GLN A 564 -56.08 -0.68 -44.64
CA GLN A 564 -57.35 -0.82 -43.93
C GLN A 564 -57.19 -0.41 -42.47
N GLN A 565 -58.04 0.52 -42.04
CA GLN A 565 -58.24 0.90 -40.64
C GLN A 565 -58.90 -0.25 -39.87
N PRO A 566 -58.40 -0.64 -38.68
CA PRO A 566 -59.19 -1.41 -37.74
C PRO A 566 -60.16 -0.49 -37.00
N THR A 567 -61.44 -0.81 -37.15
CA THR A 567 -62.59 -0.20 -36.50
C THR A 567 -62.59 -0.44 -34.99
N LEU A 568 -62.77 0.63 -34.21
CA LEU A 568 -63.05 0.63 -32.78
C LEU A 568 -64.43 0.00 -32.47
N PRO A 569 -64.57 -0.89 -31.48
CA PRO A 569 -65.86 -1.24 -30.94
C PRO A 569 -66.30 -0.22 -29.87
N ARG A 570 -67.26 0.61 -30.27
CA ARG A 570 -68.45 1.08 -29.56
C ARG A 570 -68.50 0.86 -28.03
N LYS A 571 -68.55 1.99 -27.30
CA LYS A 571 -69.01 2.13 -25.91
C LYS A 571 -70.41 1.52 -25.76
N ASN A 572 -70.56 0.55 -24.86
CA ASN A 572 -71.84 0.22 -24.24
C ASN A 572 -71.78 0.60 -22.77
N SER A 573 -72.60 1.58 -22.43
CA SER A 573 -73.01 1.96 -21.09
C SER A 573 -73.76 0.80 -20.43
N ILE A 574 -73.25 0.29 -19.31
CA ILE A 574 -74.03 -0.53 -18.38
C ILE A 574 -74.00 0.12 -17.01
N SER A 575 -75.22 0.27 -16.51
CA SER A 575 -75.68 0.89 -15.28
C SER A 575 -75.12 0.27 -14.01
N VAL A 576 -74.71 1.16 -13.11
CA VAL A 576 -74.53 0.93 -11.66
C VAL A 576 -75.88 0.61 -11.01
N PRO A 577 -75.92 -0.32 -10.04
CA PRO A 577 -76.79 -0.14 -8.89
C PRO A 577 -76.01 -0.09 -7.57
N ASN A 578 -76.49 0.82 -6.73
CA ASN A 578 -76.03 1.14 -5.39
C ASN A 578 -76.33 0.04 -4.35
N SER A 579 -75.33 -0.19 -3.47
CA SER A 579 -75.45 -0.42 -2.01
C SER A 579 -76.10 -1.74 -1.49
N PRO A 580 -75.94 -2.14 -0.21
CA PRO A 580 -75.24 -1.49 0.92
C PRO A 580 -74.28 -2.38 1.75
N VAL A 581 -73.41 -1.70 2.50
CA VAL A 581 -73.03 -1.90 3.93
C VAL A 581 -73.19 -3.30 4.53
N GLY A 582 -72.05 -3.89 4.92
CA GLY A 582 -71.98 -5.05 5.81
C GLY A 582 -70.70 -5.01 6.65
N SER A 583 -70.80 -4.41 7.82
CA SER A 583 -69.83 -4.47 8.92
C SER A 583 -69.65 -5.90 9.42
N LEU A 584 -68.41 -6.41 9.51
CA LEU A 584 -68.09 -7.51 10.41
C LEU A 584 -66.65 -7.40 10.90
N SER A 585 -66.56 -7.02 12.18
CA SER A 585 -65.42 -7.12 13.06
C SER A 585 -64.90 -8.55 13.13
N ARG A 586 -63.57 -8.73 13.05
CA ARG A 586 -62.90 -9.87 13.69
C ARG A 586 -61.64 -9.39 14.39
N GLN A 587 -61.77 -9.32 15.70
CA GLN A 587 -60.68 -9.35 16.67
C GLN A 587 -59.96 -10.69 16.54
N ASN A 588 -58.63 -10.68 16.65
CA ASN A 588 -57.92 -11.75 17.32
C ASN A 588 -56.72 -11.17 18.06
N SER A 589 -56.89 -11.17 19.38
CA SER A 589 -55.92 -10.91 20.42
C SER A 589 -55.01 -12.13 20.55
N PHE A 590 -53.70 -11.91 20.65
CA PHE A 590 -52.82 -12.82 21.38
C PHE A 590 -51.83 -11.98 22.18
N SER A 591 -51.90 -12.12 23.49
CA SER A 591 -51.05 -11.47 24.48
C SER A 591 -50.66 -12.49 25.55
N GLN A 592 -49.62 -12.11 26.32
CA GLN A 592 -48.94 -12.80 27.44
C GLN A 592 -47.75 -13.67 26.98
N GLY A 593 -46.53 -13.53 27.51
CA GLY A 593 -45.97 -12.94 28.75
C GLY A 593 -44.76 -13.85 29.07
N SER A 594 -43.56 -13.43 29.51
CA SER A 594 -43.20 -12.57 30.64
C SER A 594 -41.66 -12.32 30.64
N PRO A 595 -41.15 -11.40 31.49
CA PRO A 595 -39.85 -10.74 31.35
C PRO A 595 -38.80 -11.17 32.41
N VAL A 596 -37.51 -10.86 32.19
CA VAL A 596 -36.47 -10.87 33.24
C VAL A 596 -35.47 -9.72 33.10
N ALA A 597 -35.40 -8.95 34.19
CA ALA A 597 -34.29 -8.18 34.79
C ALA A 597 -33.60 -7.02 34.04
N SER A 598 -33.94 -5.84 34.56
CA SER A 598 -33.22 -4.57 34.65
C SER A 598 -31.83 -4.65 35.31
N LEU A 599 -30.90 -3.79 34.86
CA LEU A 599 -29.95 -3.10 35.74
C LEU A 599 -29.57 -1.74 35.14
N SER A 600 -30.21 -0.71 35.66
CA SER A 600 -29.87 0.70 35.45
C SER A 600 -28.66 1.08 36.30
N ARG A 601 -27.71 1.82 35.72
CA ARG A 601 -26.77 2.66 36.48
C ARG A 601 -26.94 4.10 36.02
N GLN A 602 -27.50 4.90 36.92
CA GLN A 602 -27.55 6.35 36.85
C GLN A 602 -26.13 6.91 37.02
N ASN A 603 -25.78 7.93 36.25
CA ASN A 603 -24.91 9.00 36.71
C ASN A 603 -25.35 10.30 36.04
N SER A 604 -26.06 11.08 36.85
CA SER A 604 -26.36 12.49 36.69
C SER A 604 -25.06 13.31 36.78
N PHE A 605 -24.81 14.18 35.81
CA PHE A 605 -23.99 15.37 36.02
C PHE A 605 -24.61 16.57 35.34
N SER A 606 -24.59 17.66 36.09
CA SER A 606 -25.41 18.86 36.00
C SER A 606 -24.95 19.85 34.94
N GLN A 607 -25.94 20.65 34.54
CA GLN A 607 -25.91 21.80 33.65
C GLN A 607 -24.87 22.87 34.03
N GLY A 608 -24.37 23.56 33.01
CA GLY A 608 -23.67 24.84 33.13
C GLY A 608 -23.48 25.49 31.76
N SER A 609 -24.50 26.17 31.24
CA SER A 609 -24.38 27.09 30.10
C SER A 609 -23.62 28.36 30.51
N PRO A 610 -23.00 29.06 29.55
CA PRO A 610 -23.52 30.40 29.27
C PRO A 610 -23.69 30.72 27.79
N LYS A 611 -24.66 31.62 27.56
CA LYS A 611 -25.11 32.23 26.31
C LYS A 611 -24.07 33.21 25.73
N ALA A 612 -23.93 33.22 24.41
CA ALA A 612 -23.77 34.41 23.55
C ALA A 612 -23.97 33.96 22.09
N ALA A 613 -25.13 34.23 21.47
CA ALA A 613 -25.41 35.41 20.65
C ALA A 613 -24.54 35.50 19.38
N GLY A 614 -25.15 35.31 18.19
CA GLY A 614 -24.50 35.70 16.93
C GLY A 614 -25.01 35.01 15.66
N LEU A 615 -26.11 35.53 15.12
CA LEU A 615 -26.41 35.65 13.68
C LEU A 615 -26.42 34.37 12.83
N SER A 616 -27.65 33.86 12.69
CA SER A 616 -28.11 33.03 11.59
C SER A 616 -27.88 33.73 10.24
N ARG A 617 -27.07 33.11 9.37
CA ARG A 617 -27.01 33.44 7.95
C ARG A 617 -27.29 32.17 7.16
N GLN A 618 -28.53 32.05 6.70
CA GLN A 618 -28.93 31.14 5.64
C GLN A 618 -28.10 31.47 4.40
N ASN A 619 -27.40 30.49 3.84
CA ASN A 619 -26.97 30.56 2.44
C ASN A 619 -27.48 29.33 1.71
N SER A 620 -28.38 29.67 0.80
CA SER A 620 -28.98 28.90 -0.26
C SER A 620 -27.97 28.10 -1.08
N PHE A 621 -28.34 26.85 -1.25
CA PHE A 621 -28.05 25.95 -2.34
C PHE A 621 -27.91 26.69 -3.69
N VAL A 622 -26.72 26.65 -4.28
CA VAL A 622 -26.48 26.98 -5.69
C VAL A 622 -25.94 25.73 -6.36
N GLN A 623 -26.78 25.12 -7.18
CA GLN A 623 -26.42 24.12 -8.18
C GLN A 623 -25.61 24.80 -9.29
N GLY A 624 -24.55 24.14 -9.76
CA GLY A 624 -23.91 24.48 -11.03
C GLY A 624 -22.39 24.58 -10.99
N ALA A 625 -21.69 23.47 -10.75
CA ALA A 625 -20.31 23.31 -11.20
C ALA A 625 -20.30 22.22 -12.28
N GLN A 626 -20.22 22.66 -13.54
CA GLN A 626 -20.02 21.79 -14.69
C GLN A 626 -18.58 21.24 -14.65
N PRO A 627 -18.35 19.96 -14.93
CA PRO A 627 -17.01 19.44 -15.14
C PRO A 627 -16.44 20.03 -16.44
N ILE A 628 -15.23 20.58 -16.36
CA ILE A 628 -14.48 21.10 -17.50
C ILE A 628 -14.15 19.91 -18.40
N THR A 629 -14.80 19.88 -19.57
CA THR A 629 -14.41 19.06 -20.71
C THR A 629 -12.98 19.42 -21.12
N SER A 630 -12.19 18.38 -21.35
CA SER A 630 -10.90 18.41 -22.01
C SER A 630 -10.93 19.32 -23.25
N LEU A 631 -10.05 20.33 -23.24
CA LEU A 631 -9.79 21.26 -24.35
C LEU A 631 -9.13 20.52 -25.53
N GLU A 632 -9.92 19.80 -26.32
CA GLU A 632 -9.61 19.53 -27.73
C GLU A 632 -9.90 20.82 -28.52
N GLY A 633 -8.98 21.77 -28.38
CA GLY A 633 -9.09 23.12 -28.93
C GLY A 633 -7.87 23.95 -28.55
N ALA A 634 -6.68 23.36 -28.62
CA ALA A 634 -5.42 24.05 -28.38
C ALA A 634 -5.11 24.99 -29.55
N GLY A 635 -5.80 26.13 -29.59
CA GLY A 635 -5.28 27.32 -30.25
C GLY A 635 -3.91 27.64 -29.65
N ASP A 636 -2.96 28.05 -30.48
CA ASP A 636 -1.60 28.42 -30.09
C ASP A 636 -1.63 29.54 -29.04
N SER A 637 -1.67 29.14 -27.77
CA SER A 637 -1.61 30.06 -26.65
C SER A 637 -0.14 30.46 -26.46
N THR A 638 0.14 31.72 -26.75
CA THR A 638 1.43 32.35 -26.50
C THR A 638 1.64 32.59 -25.00
N CYS A 639 2.90 32.60 -24.57
CA CYS A 639 3.27 32.89 -23.18
C CYS A 639 2.72 34.25 -22.73
N SER A 640 2.10 34.29 -21.55
CA SER A 640 1.54 35.51 -20.94
C SER A 640 2.58 36.46 -20.34
N ASN A 641 3.88 36.15 -20.46
CA ASN A 641 4.94 37.05 -20.01
C ASN A 641 5.27 38.06 -21.12
N ASP A 642 5.08 39.35 -20.85
CA ASP A 642 5.39 40.42 -21.80
C ASP A 642 6.84 40.31 -22.30
N GLY A 643 6.98 40.17 -23.63
CA GLY A 643 8.27 39.97 -24.30
C GLY A 643 8.63 38.51 -24.61
N CYS A 644 7.77 37.53 -24.29
CA CYS A 644 7.97 36.13 -24.68
C CYS A 644 6.97 35.67 -25.75
N SER A 645 7.45 35.35 -26.95
CA SER A 645 6.64 34.83 -28.06
C SER A 645 6.61 33.29 -28.14
N LYS A 646 7.17 32.59 -27.14
CA LYS A 646 7.19 31.11 -27.12
C LYS A 646 5.81 30.55 -26.82
N ARG A 647 5.54 29.36 -27.35
CA ARG A 647 4.33 28.58 -27.05
C ARG A 647 4.27 28.24 -25.56
N SER A 648 3.09 28.32 -24.96
CA SER A 648 2.90 28.01 -23.55
C SER A 648 2.74 26.50 -23.31
N GLU A 649 3.34 25.99 -22.24
CA GLU A 649 3.30 24.58 -21.80
C GLU A 649 2.72 24.43 -20.39
N MET A 650 2.58 25.54 -19.67
CA MET A 650 2.14 25.57 -18.27
C MET A 650 1.04 26.60 -18.08
N ILE A 651 0.19 26.40 -17.08
CA ILE A 651 -0.86 27.34 -16.68
C ILE A 651 -0.63 27.80 -15.23
N CYS A 652 -1.05 29.03 -14.91
CA CYS A 652 -0.96 29.55 -13.56
C CYS A 652 -1.87 28.75 -12.61
N GLY A 653 -1.31 28.02 -11.65
CA GLY A 653 -2.10 27.22 -10.68
C GLY A 653 -2.97 28.02 -9.71
N GLY A 654 -2.94 29.36 -9.76
CA GLY A 654 -3.83 30.22 -8.99
C GLY A 654 -5.12 30.55 -9.72
N CYS A 655 -5.02 31.24 -10.86
CA CYS A 655 -6.19 31.72 -11.62
C CYS A 655 -6.54 30.88 -12.85
N HIS A 656 -5.65 29.97 -13.27
CA HIS A 656 -5.78 29.10 -14.46
C HIS A 656 -5.95 29.86 -15.80
N GLN A 657 -5.81 31.19 -15.80
CA GLN A 657 -6.00 32.03 -17.00
C GLN A 657 -4.68 32.40 -17.69
N ALA A 658 -3.62 32.64 -16.93
CA ALA A 658 -2.30 32.97 -17.51
C ALA A 658 -1.54 31.68 -17.86
N THR A 659 -0.90 31.66 -19.03
CA THR A 659 -0.12 30.53 -19.53
C THR A 659 1.35 30.89 -19.73
N TYR A 660 2.26 29.93 -19.60
CA TYR A 660 3.71 30.17 -19.59
C TYR A 660 4.47 29.09 -20.35
N CYS A 661 5.53 29.46 -21.07
CA CYS A 661 6.43 28.50 -21.71
C CYS A 661 7.38 27.82 -20.71
N ASN A 662 7.71 28.48 -19.60
CA ASN A 662 8.58 27.96 -18.55
C ASN A 662 8.42 28.72 -17.22
N ARG A 663 9.05 28.21 -16.16
CA ARG A 663 8.95 28.75 -14.80
C ARG A 663 9.51 30.17 -14.68
N ASP A 664 10.53 30.51 -15.45
CA ASP A 664 11.14 31.85 -15.43
C ASP A 664 10.18 32.91 -15.97
N CYS A 665 9.47 32.62 -17.06
CA CYS A 665 8.42 33.50 -17.58
C CYS A 665 7.25 33.64 -16.60
N GLN A 666 6.89 32.58 -15.89
CA GLN A 666 5.89 32.65 -14.82
C GLN A 666 6.34 33.59 -13.70
N LEU A 667 7.59 33.47 -13.22
CA LEU A 667 8.13 34.32 -12.16
C LEU A 667 8.27 35.77 -12.60
N ALA A 668 8.67 36.02 -13.85
CA ALA A 668 8.74 37.36 -14.43
C ALA A 668 7.36 38.01 -14.51
N HIS A 669 6.36 37.33 -15.09
CA HIS A 669 4.98 37.82 -15.14
C HIS A 669 4.38 38.01 -13.73
N TRP A 670 4.71 37.11 -12.79
CA TRP A 670 4.30 37.22 -11.38
C TRP A 670 4.80 38.52 -10.73
N ARG A 671 6.06 38.89 -10.98
CA ARG A 671 6.68 40.13 -10.50
C ARG A 671 6.14 41.37 -11.22
N ASN A 672 5.78 41.24 -12.50
CA ASN A 672 5.25 42.33 -13.34
C ASN A 672 3.75 42.62 -13.12
N GLY A 673 3.19 42.25 -11.95
CA GLY A 673 1.83 42.63 -11.56
C GLY A 673 0.82 41.49 -11.54
N HIS A 674 1.12 40.32 -12.11
CA HIS A 674 0.17 39.19 -12.07
C HIS A 674 -0.15 38.75 -10.64
N LYS A 675 0.78 38.92 -9.69
CA LYS A 675 0.53 38.65 -8.26
C LYS A 675 -0.71 39.37 -7.71
N GLN A 676 -1.01 40.58 -8.18
CA GLN A 676 -2.17 41.35 -7.73
C GLN A 676 -3.44 41.00 -8.51
N ALA A 677 -3.29 40.57 -9.77
CA ALA A 677 -4.40 40.20 -10.65
C ALA A 677 -4.86 38.74 -10.48
N CYS A 678 -4.02 37.87 -9.90
CA CYS A 678 -4.31 36.45 -9.71
C CYS A 678 -5.41 36.26 -8.66
N LYS A 679 -6.67 36.20 -9.11
CA LYS A 679 -7.82 35.82 -8.29
C LYS A 679 -8.00 34.30 -8.37
N LYS A 680 -8.09 33.65 -7.20
CA LYS A 680 -8.40 32.22 -7.07
C LYS A 680 -9.87 31.96 -7.36
#